data_AF-A0A1W0AC68-F1
#
_entry.id   AF-A0A1W0AC68-F1
#
_cell.length_a   1.000
_cell.length_b   1.000
_cell.length_c   1.000
_cell.angle_alpha   90.00
_cell.angle_beta   90.00
_cell.angle_gamma   90.00
#
_symmetry.space_group_name_H-M   'P 1'
#
loop_
_entity.id
_entity.type
_entity.pdbx_description
1 polymer ?
#
loop_
_entity_poly.entity_id
_entity_poly.type
_entity_poly.pdbx_seq_one_letter_code
_entity_poly.pdbx_strand_id
1 'polypeptide(L)'
;MVTDKVPTDEYEVLLQLGEGSYGKVFKAMSRVNARVVALKVVPIEADDKDMIMKEIKILETCQSPFIVQYYGNIIYEGNMWIEMEFCEAGSVADMMRVSRTTLSEKEVAAVCANVVKGIAYLHAQRNIHRDIKAAFIAHLQLADFGVSAQLTNTINKRKTVIGTPFWMAPEVIQETQYDGKADIWSLGITAIEMAEGDPPLASMHPMRAIFLIPSRPPPQLSEPDKYSPAFSDFIATCLKKNAADRPSAEDLLNHPFIKKDIDRLESIHANGLPVLQELVDRNLEALSDDRADVSSFDDVVGGTMKQSDMGAMLATSSLVTPLNEAACGTMVFRGSSSSLPKEGSRDTTELYGTIVRGSSDTNSYGTMVSKESPQKPTATIKSIERSSNEPSFMKYFRLGSIPPPTPTDTNLLDTKNCTIRPTSTTVFNASVRYFFSSLNIDLYCATSVTKCCFVSMPRHTALYLPEIISGWPTVEKMRDEEQEALLSEASTSVRQSAFYMKRAMDGGGTEVDIALVLKHAADFLRELRTSLLSPKNYYELYMLVVEELRVLTAYIETLDINVRKLYEQVQSSGNVVPRLYLLVVVGTVCMKNDASVTGELVKDLVEMVKGVQHAQRGLFLRHFLVVSVKEHLDHVDVDEAIAFLVKNWDETNRLWIRMQYQSNIKDKKQREKERQELKLLVGTSLVRISQLDEITTDIYATTLLPRMLEIIINCKDKIAQVYLMDCIIQVFPDEFHLKTFDAFLQALNELNNQVDISDHVMALLQRLAKYHQSNANHVFSAQETMFGSLTTCAANAVEHRASSLPSDSLVQLYTEILDFVLNCFDQTSSYVAKLLAAASEFLTRITDRTEATAAAIERLLIVPMEALGHTLAEEAGTIQSIHNILQWLSVPDRKRVSMRWCNVLLTRRQFVESPDVVERVFTLLLPLIREDLDNMEPGIPASVSLRNTFEKEQHTVAKVAHLLRHDSPDIQFQMYCVARKLLGQGGLVRIRYTLLPLVFLSLQLTQRVSSENLTVTPREVLQFVHEMATALASKVELVETPTFVNVFLQCALTADRCNLEAIAYEFFTQAFIVYEDQLSQCCHQLVALEAMIGAIRHSKSLSSANMDTLATKLTQYAVKILKKREQCRMVTSCAHLFWKTTKRSEGNNIGNGNGARVLECLQRALKIADTCASSSSSQVGLFVEILDEYLYFFLAHTPEITKQYLVGLIALVKEHLENMDPSPEKAEIDAHYRNTLNYIETVEL
;
A
#
# COMPACT_ATOMS: atom_id res chain seq x y z
N MET A 1 -21.51 -5.46 -26.52
CA MET A 1 -20.82 -5.33 -27.84
C MET A 1 -19.38 -4.90 -27.58
N VAL A 2 -18.43 -5.10 -28.49
CA VAL A 2 -17.11 -4.45 -28.34
C VAL A 2 -17.24 -3.04 -28.92
N THR A 3 -17.03 -2.02 -28.08
CA THR A 3 -17.03 -0.61 -28.49
C THR A 3 -15.59 -0.11 -28.55
N ASP A 4 -15.20 0.53 -29.65
CA ASP A 4 -13.90 1.21 -29.81
C ASP A 4 -13.85 2.53 -29.02
N LYS A 5 -14.24 2.50 -27.74
CA LYS A 5 -14.22 3.61 -26.79
C LYS A 5 -12.92 3.57 -25.98
N VAL A 6 -12.31 4.74 -25.75
CA VAL A 6 -11.13 4.88 -24.89
C VAL A 6 -11.59 5.19 -23.46
N PRO A 7 -11.16 4.44 -22.41
CA PRO A 7 -11.65 4.66 -21.05
C PRO A 7 -11.43 6.07 -20.48
N THR A 8 -10.40 6.80 -20.93
CA THR A 8 -10.13 8.20 -20.52
C THR A 8 -11.20 9.19 -20.97
N ASP A 9 -11.89 8.86 -22.06
CA ASP A 9 -12.83 9.76 -22.73
C ASP A 9 -14.24 9.59 -22.17
N GLU A 10 -14.51 8.43 -21.56
CA GLU A 10 -15.76 8.06 -20.91
C GLU A 10 -15.73 8.29 -19.39
N TYR A 11 -14.55 8.22 -18.74
CA TYR A 11 -14.41 8.26 -17.29
C TYR A 11 -13.35 9.25 -16.79
N GLU A 12 -13.64 9.92 -15.68
CA GLU A 12 -12.64 10.61 -14.86
C GLU A 12 -12.26 9.75 -13.65
N VAL A 13 -11.05 9.22 -13.64
CA VAL A 13 -10.53 8.43 -12.50
C VAL A 13 -10.23 9.36 -11.33
N LEU A 14 -10.82 9.06 -10.17
CA LEU A 14 -10.67 9.84 -8.94
C LEU A 14 -9.70 9.19 -7.94
N LEU A 15 -9.81 7.87 -7.71
CA LEU A 15 -9.04 7.15 -6.67
C LEU A 15 -8.93 5.64 -6.98
N GLN A 16 -7.94 4.93 -6.39
CA GLN A 16 -7.95 3.46 -6.32
C GLN A 16 -8.70 3.01 -5.07
N LEU A 17 -9.67 2.11 -5.24
CA LEU A 17 -10.41 1.48 -4.15
C LEU A 17 -9.78 0.15 -3.73
N GLY A 18 -9.18 -0.58 -4.69
CA GLY A 18 -8.59 -1.89 -4.41
C GLY A 18 -7.70 -2.42 -5.52
N GLU A 19 -6.94 -3.46 -5.21
CA GLU A 19 -6.16 -4.27 -6.14
C GLU A 19 -6.03 -5.69 -5.59
N GLY A 20 -6.18 -6.69 -6.44
CA GLY A 20 -6.13 -8.09 -6.07
C GLY A 20 -5.90 -9.00 -7.28
N SER A 21 -6.02 -10.32 -7.07
CA SER A 21 -5.76 -11.35 -8.09
C SER A 21 -6.57 -11.21 -9.39
N TYR A 22 -7.72 -10.54 -9.32
CA TYR A 22 -8.62 -10.30 -10.46
C TYR A 22 -8.53 -8.86 -11.02
N GLY A 23 -7.51 -8.10 -10.66
CA GLY A 23 -7.25 -6.75 -11.20
C GLY A 23 -7.48 -5.60 -10.21
N LYS A 24 -7.71 -4.40 -10.76
CA LYS A 24 -7.70 -3.11 -10.03
C LYS A 24 -9.07 -2.47 -10.00
N VAL A 25 -9.49 -1.93 -8.85
CA VAL A 25 -10.79 -1.25 -8.68
C VAL A 25 -10.57 0.24 -8.41
N PHE A 26 -11.33 1.10 -9.08
CA PHE A 26 -11.19 2.56 -9.10
C PHE A 26 -12.51 3.24 -8.75
N LYS A 27 -12.48 4.35 -8.01
CA LYS A 27 -13.60 5.32 -7.97
C LYS A 27 -13.45 6.25 -9.16
N ALA A 28 -14.51 6.44 -9.94
CA ALA A 28 -14.52 7.32 -11.10
C ALA A 28 -15.82 8.12 -11.21
N MET A 29 -15.79 9.20 -11.98
CA MET A 29 -16.97 9.92 -12.46
C MET A 29 -17.22 9.53 -13.92
N SER A 30 -18.41 9.03 -14.23
CA SER A 30 -18.82 8.72 -15.61
C SER A 30 -19.17 10.01 -16.34
N ARG A 31 -18.39 10.36 -17.38
CA ARG A 31 -18.50 11.63 -18.11
C ARG A 31 -19.79 11.75 -18.92
N VAL A 32 -20.48 10.63 -19.15
CA VAL A 32 -21.72 10.54 -19.93
C VAL A 32 -22.95 11.02 -19.13
N ASN A 33 -22.96 10.79 -17.81
CA ASN A 33 -24.14 11.00 -16.96
C ASN A 33 -23.84 11.73 -15.63
N ALA A 34 -22.58 12.09 -15.38
CA ALA A 34 -22.08 12.68 -14.13
C ALA A 34 -22.37 11.83 -12.88
N ARG A 35 -22.45 10.50 -13.02
CA ARG A 35 -22.61 9.56 -11.90
C ARG A 35 -21.26 9.07 -11.40
N VAL A 36 -21.12 9.01 -10.08
CA VAL A 36 -20.01 8.31 -9.40
C VAL A 36 -20.18 6.80 -9.56
N VAL A 37 -19.15 6.12 -10.05
CA VAL A 37 -19.13 4.69 -10.36
C VAL A 37 -17.86 4.01 -9.85
N ALA A 38 -17.96 2.70 -9.62
CA ALA A 38 -16.81 1.83 -9.43
C ALA A 38 -16.40 1.22 -10.78
N LEU A 39 -15.12 1.31 -11.14
CA LEU A 39 -14.56 0.67 -12.33
C LEU A 39 -13.61 -0.46 -11.91
N LYS A 40 -13.95 -1.71 -12.24
CA LYS A 40 -13.05 -2.86 -12.07
C LYS A 40 -12.33 -3.17 -13.39
N VAL A 41 -11.01 -3.13 -13.38
CA VAL A 41 -10.14 -3.31 -14.55
C VAL A 41 -9.44 -4.67 -14.45
N VAL A 42 -9.78 -5.57 -15.37
CA VAL A 42 -9.36 -6.98 -15.41
C VAL A 42 -8.53 -7.22 -16.68
N PRO A 43 -7.30 -7.78 -16.61
CA PRO A 43 -6.55 -8.15 -17.80
C PRO A 43 -7.22 -9.32 -18.54
N ILE A 44 -7.19 -9.30 -19.88
CA ILE A 44 -7.80 -10.33 -20.75
C ILE A 44 -6.68 -11.10 -21.47
N GLU A 45 -6.47 -12.37 -21.10
CA GLU A 45 -5.68 -13.28 -21.94
C GLU A 45 -6.49 -13.75 -23.16
N ALA A 46 -5.79 -14.06 -24.26
CA ALA A 46 -6.41 -14.25 -25.57
C ALA A 46 -7.47 -15.36 -25.62
N ASP A 47 -7.28 -16.42 -24.82
CA ASP A 47 -8.16 -17.60 -24.77
C ASP A 47 -9.34 -17.43 -23.79
N ASP A 48 -9.26 -16.52 -22.82
CA ASP A 48 -10.29 -16.31 -21.77
C ASP A 48 -11.42 -15.37 -22.20
N LYS A 49 -11.23 -14.58 -23.26
CA LYS A 49 -12.17 -13.54 -23.70
C LYS A 49 -13.62 -14.02 -23.83
N ASP A 50 -13.84 -15.18 -24.43
CA ASP A 50 -15.18 -15.76 -24.63
C ASP A 50 -15.79 -16.34 -23.34
N MET A 51 -14.99 -16.59 -22.30
CA MET A 51 -15.47 -16.98 -20.99
C MET A 51 -15.89 -15.77 -20.17
N ILE A 52 -15.06 -14.72 -20.12
CA ILE A 52 -15.38 -13.48 -19.40
C ILE A 52 -16.61 -12.79 -20.04
N MET A 53 -16.72 -12.81 -21.37
CA MET A 53 -17.90 -12.32 -22.11
C MET A 53 -19.19 -13.16 -21.93
N LYS A 54 -19.13 -14.34 -21.31
CA LYS A 54 -20.32 -15.06 -20.81
C LYS A 54 -20.68 -14.63 -19.40
N GLU A 55 -19.67 -14.40 -18.55
CA GLU A 55 -19.85 -13.98 -17.15
C GLU A 55 -20.48 -12.57 -17.08
N ILE A 56 -20.03 -11.63 -17.93
CA ILE A 56 -20.68 -10.32 -18.06
C ILE A 56 -22.15 -10.39 -18.49
N LYS A 57 -22.56 -11.38 -19.29
CA LYS A 57 -23.98 -11.54 -19.66
C LYS A 57 -24.86 -11.98 -18.49
N ILE A 58 -24.27 -12.59 -17.47
CA ILE A 58 -24.97 -12.94 -16.22
C ILE A 58 -25.14 -11.64 -15.40
N LEU A 59 -24.08 -10.85 -15.25
CA LEU A 59 -24.12 -9.51 -14.65
C LEU A 59 -25.15 -8.57 -15.32
N GLU A 60 -25.20 -8.55 -16.66
CA GLU A 60 -26.20 -7.80 -17.44
C GLU A 60 -27.65 -8.19 -17.11
N THR A 61 -27.89 -9.42 -16.62
CA THR A 61 -29.23 -9.91 -16.23
C THR A 61 -29.53 -9.81 -14.74
N CYS A 62 -28.55 -9.46 -13.90
CA CYS A 62 -28.75 -9.28 -12.46
C CYS A 62 -29.34 -7.89 -12.17
N GLN A 63 -30.58 -7.88 -11.67
CA GLN A 63 -31.32 -6.71 -11.19
C GLN A 63 -32.05 -7.07 -9.90
N SER A 64 -31.45 -6.73 -8.75
CA SER A 64 -31.97 -7.02 -7.41
C SER A 64 -31.41 -6.00 -6.41
N PRO A 65 -32.20 -5.44 -5.49
CA PRO A 65 -31.71 -4.46 -4.51
C PRO A 65 -30.76 -5.06 -3.45
N PHE A 66 -30.53 -6.38 -3.47
CA PHE A 66 -29.60 -7.09 -2.60
C PHE A 66 -28.25 -7.41 -3.29
N ILE A 67 -28.05 -6.87 -4.50
CA ILE A 67 -26.91 -7.09 -5.39
C ILE A 67 -26.41 -5.74 -5.90
N VAL A 68 -25.09 -5.51 -5.87
CA VAL A 68 -24.46 -4.28 -6.40
C VAL A 68 -24.69 -4.20 -7.92
N GLN A 69 -25.33 -3.13 -8.39
CA GLN A 69 -25.79 -3.06 -9.78
C GLN A 69 -24.64 -2.85 -10.78
N TYR A 70 -24.65 -3.64 -11.86
CA TYR A 70 -23.80 -3.48 -13.04
C TYR A 70 -24.42 -2.47 -14.03
N TYR A 71 -23.58 -1.65 -14.68
CA TYR A 71 -24.00 -0.64 -15.67
C TYR A 71 -23.42 -0.86 -17.08
N GLY A 72 -22.18 -1.35 -17.22
CA GLY A 72 -21.57 -1.47 -18.53
C GLY A 72 -20.14 -2.04 -18.53
N ASN A 73 -19.55 -2.17 -19.72
CA ASN A 73 -18.12 -2.47 -19.86
C ASN A 73 -17.49 -1.84 -21.11
N ILE A 74 -16.17 -1.73 -21.09
CA ILE A 74 -15.32 -1.36 -22.23
C ILE A 74 -14.15 -2.36 -22.32
N ILE A 75 -13.73 -2.73 -23.52
CA ILE A 75 -12.51 -3.53 -23.75
C ILE A 75 -11.49 -2.64 -24.46
N TYR A 76 -10.35 -2.38 -23.81
CA TYR A 76 -9.31 -1.48 -24.31
C TYR A 76 -7.91 -1.99 -23.92
N GLU A 77 -6.97 -1.97 -24.87
CA GLU A 77 -5.56 -2.40 -24.68
C GLU A 77 -5.39 -3.70 -23.88
N GLY A 78 -6.15 -4.75 -24.24
CA GLY A 78 -6.08 -6.05 -23.58
C GLY A 78 -6.66 -6.09 -22.16
N ASN A 79 -7.35 -5.04 -21.71
CA ASN A 79 -8.00 -4.96 -20.41
C ASN A 79 -9.52 -4.78 -20.59
N MET A 80 -10.30 -5.39 -19.70
CA MET A 80 -11.74 -5.21 -19.57
C MET A 80 -12.01 -4.27 -18.40
N TRP A 81 -12.77 -3.20 -18.65
CA TRP A 81 -13.19 -2.21 -17.68
C TRP A 81 -14.68 -2.43 -17.42
N ILE A 82 -15.05 -2.74 -16.18
CA ILE A 82 -16.41 -3.10 -15.76
C ILE A 82 -16.97 -1.96 -14.91
N GLU A 83 -18.06 -1.33 -15.34
CA GLU A 83 -18.74 -0.21 -14.68
C GLU A 83 -19.83 -0.73 -13.73
N MET A 84 -19.75 -0.36 -12.46
CA MET A 84 -20.60 -0.84 -11.37
C MET A 84 -21.00 0.30 -10.41
N GLU A 85 -22.02 0.04 -9.59
CA GLU A 85 -22.46 0.91 -8.50
C GLU A 85 -21.35 1.19 -7.48
N PHE A 86 -21.16 2.46 -7.13
CA PHE A 86 -20.18 2.86 -6.11
C PHE A 86 -20.83 2.82 -4.71
N CYS A 87 -20.38 1.87 -3.88
CA CYS A 87 -20.81 1.68 -2.50
C CYS A 87 -20.06 2.63 -1.55
N GLU A 88 -20.68 3.74 -1.15
CA GLU A 88 -19.97 4.83 -0.42
C GLU A 88 -19.44 4.41 0.97
N ALA A 89 -20.10 3.46 1.64
CA ALA A 89 -19.73 2.96 2.98
C ALA A 89 -18.68 1.82 2.98
N GLY A 90 -18.17 1.41 1.81
CA GLY A 90 -17.20 0.31 1.70
C GLY A 90 -17.80 -1.09 1.87
N SER A 91 -16.95 -2.07 2.20
CA SER A 91 -17.34 -3.44 2.54
C SER A 91 -17.50 -3.67 4.05
N VAL A 92 -18.20 -4.72 4.46
CA VAL A 92 -18.34 -5.08 5.89
C VAL A 92 -16.97 -5.37 6.54
N ALA A 93 -16.00 -5.88 5.78
CA ALA A 93 -14.62 -6.02 6.28
C ALA A 93 -13.89 -4.66 6.43
N ASP A 94 -14.15 -3.68 5.56
CA ASP A 94 -13.64 -2.32 5.76
C ASP A 94 -14.28 -1.67 6.99
N MET A 95 -15.58 -1.87 7.18
CA MET A 95 -16.34 -1.35 8.31
C MET A 95 -15.76 -1.85 9.65
N MET A 96 -15.59 -3.17 9.82
CA MET A 96 -14.97 -3.74 11.03
C MET A 96 -13.53 -3.26 11.26
N ARG A 97 -12.76 -3.06 10.18
CA ARG A 97 -11.37 -2.57 10.24
C ARG A 97 -11.30 -1.10 10.66
N VAL A 98 -12.19 -0.25 10.16
CA VAL A 98 -12.26 1.18 10.49
C VAL A 98 -12.80 1.39 11.90
N SER A 99 -13.86 0.67 12.29
CA SER A 99 -14.44 0.78 13.64
C SER A 99 -13.66 0.04 14.73
N ARG A 100 -12.62 -0.74 14.36
CA ARG A 100 -11.87 -1.68 15.22
C ARG A 100 -12.77 -2.56 16.10
N THR A 101 -13.96 -2.91 15.60
CA THR A 101 -15.00 -3.62 16.36
C THR A 101 -15.77 -4.59 15.47
N THR A 102 -16.15 -5.73 16.01
CA THR A 102 -17.00 -6.71 15.31
C THR A 102 -18.47 -6.28 15.34
N LEU A 103 -19.29 -6.85 14.45
CA LEU A 103 -20.72 -6.53 14.39
C LEU A 103 -21.45 -7.20 15.57
N SER A 104 -22.40 -6.47 16.17
CA SER A 104 -23.29 -7.09 17.16
C SER A 104 -24.21 -8.13 16.51
N GLU A 105 -24.70 -9.10 17.28
CA GLU A 105 -25.56 -10.18 16.77
C GLU A 105 -26.79 -9.66 15.98
N LYS A 106 -27.31 -8.47 16.30
CA LYS A 106 -28.41 -7.81 15.58
C LYS A 106 -28.00 -7.28 14.21
N GLU A 107 -26.79 -6.73 14.10
CA GLU A 107 -26.21 -6.25 12.85
C GLU A 107 -25.85 -7.44 11.96
N VAL A 108 -25.26 -8.50 12.53
CA VAL A 108 -25.03 -9.78 11.84
C VAL A 108 -26.34 -10.38 11.30
N ALA A 109 -27.41 -10.45 12.10
CA ALA A 109 -28.71 -10.95 11.66
C ALA A 109 -29.27 -10.16 10.46
N ALA A 110 -29.15 -8.83 10.51
CA ALA A 110 -29.63 -7.95 9.45
C ALA A 110 -28.78 -8.04 8.16
N VAL A 111 -27.46 -8.19 8.27
CA VAL A 111 -26.59 -8.46 7.11
C VAL A 111 -26.90 -9.82 6.49
N CYS A 112 -27.03 -10.87 7.31
CA CYS A 112 -27.43 -12.20 6.85
C CYS A 112 -28.81 -12.18 6.18
N ALA A 113 -29.77 -11.37 6.66
CA ALA A 113 -31.08 -11.22 6.03
C ALA A 113 -30.99 -10.65 4.60
N ASN A 114 -30.19 -9.60 4.38
CA ASN A 114 -29.93 -9.06 3.03
C ASN A 114 -29.22 -10.10 2.15
N VAL A 115 -28.15 -10.72 2.65
CA VAL A 115 -27.32 -11.67 1.90
C VAL A 115 -28.13 -12.90 1.48
N VAL A 116 -28.96 -13.48 2.36
CA VAL A 116 -29.80 -14.64 2.01
C VAL A 116 -30.81 -14.30 0.91
N LYS A 117 -31.38 -13.08 0.88
CA LYS A 117 -32.22 -12.65 -0.26
C LYS A 117 -31.41 -12.51 -1.56
N GLY A 118 -30.17 -12.02 -1.49
CA GLY A 118 -29.26 -11.98 -2.63
C GLY A 118 -28.91 -13.38 -3.16
N ILE A 119 -28.56 -14.32 -2.28
CA ILE A 119 -28.28 -15.73 -2.62
C ILE A 119 -29.53 -16.40 -3.23
N ALA A 120 -30.71 -16.24 -2.63
CA ALA A 120 -31.95 -16.83 -3.13
C ALA A 120 -32.29 -16.34 -4.54
N TYR A 121 -32.10 -15.04 -4.83
CA TYR A 121 -32.27 -14.48 -6.17
C TYR A 121 -31.33 -15.14 -7.20
N LEU A 122 -30.05 -15.30 -6.86
CA LEU A 122 -29.06 -15.94 -7.74
C LEU A 122 -29.38 -17.41 -8.00
N HIS A 123 -29.74 -18.15 -6.95
CA HIS A 123 -30.06 -19.58 -7.04
C HIS A 123 -31.32 -19.84 -7.86
N ALA A 124 -32.35 -18.98 -7.72
CA ALA A 124 -33.55 -19.02 -8.58
C ALA A 124 -33.21 -18.81 -10.07
N GLN A 125 -32.19 -18.00 -10.38
CA GLN A 125 -31.66 -17.83 -11.74
C GLN A 125 -30.64 -18.90 -12.17
N ARG A 126 -30.37 -19.92 -11.33
CA ARG A 126 -29.37 -20.98 -11.53
C ARG A 126 -27.91 -20.49 -11.64
N ASN A 127 -27.61 -19.39 -10.96
CA ASN A 127 -26.27 -18.85 -10.76
C ASN A 127 -25.79 -19.17 -9.33
N ILE A 128 -24.48 -19.32 -9.13
CA ILE A 128 -23.82 -19.61 -7.84
C ILE A 128 -22.73 -18.56 -7.63
N HIS A 129 -22.60 -18.00 -6.43
CA HIS A 129 -21.69 -16.86 -6.18
C HIS A 129 -20.22 -17.27 -5.96
N ARG A 130 -19.99 -18.38 -5.25
CA ARG A 130 -18.70 -19.07 -5.05
C ARG A 130 -17.60 -18.36 -4.25
N ASP A 131 -17.74 -17.07 -3.94
CA ASP A 131 -16.82 -16.32 -3.08
C ASP A 131 -17.62 -15.32 -2.23
N ILE A 132 -18.18 -15.80 -1.12
CA ILE A 132 -18.96 -14.99 -0.15
C ILE A 132 -18.14 -14.86 1.13
N LYS A 133 -17.88 -13.62 1.54
CA LYS A 133 -17.09 -13.17 2.70
C LYS A 133 -17.39 -11.70 3.00
N ALA A 134 -17.07 -11.19 4.19
CA ALA A 134 -17.41 -9.82 4.60
C ALA A 134 -16.79 -8.75 3.68
N ALA A 135 -15.63 -9.01 3.09
CA ALA A 135 -14.97 -8.13 2.13
C ALA A 135 -15.75 -7.96 0.79
N PHE A 136 -16.64 -8.89 0.45
CA PHE A 136 -17.49 -8.84 -0.76
C PHE A 136 -18.97 -8.56 -0.45
N ILE A 137 -19.27 -8.11 0.78
CA ILE A 137 -20.56 -7.50 1.13
C ILE A 137 -20.34 -5.99 1.15
N ALA A 138 -20.65 -5.30 0.05
CA ALA A 138 -20.43 -3.86 -0.12
C ALA A 138 -21.75 -3.10 0.02
N HIS A 139 -21.78 -2.05 0.85
CA HIS A 139 -23.02 -1.34 1.25
C HIS A 139 -24.16 -2.31 1.62
N LEU A 140 -23.82 -3.44 2.26
CA LEU A 140 -24.75 -4.46 2.75
C LEU A 140 -25.50 -5.22 1.63
N GLN A 141 -24.96 -5.19 0.41
CA GLN A 141 -25.36 -5.94 -0.78
C GLN A 141 -24.25 -6.92 -1.20
N LEU A 142 -24.58 -7.96 -1.98
CA LEU A 142 -23.57 -8.87 -2.54
C LEU A 142 -22.83 -8.23 -3.73
N ALA A 143 -21.50 -8.35 -3.72
CA ALA A 143 -20.58 -7.74 -4.68
C ALA A 143 -19.55 -8.76 -5.23
N ASP A 144 -18.85 -8.36 -6.29
CA ASP A 144 -17.80 -9.12 -7.00
C ASP A 144 -18.19 -10.53 -7.49
N PHE A 145 -18.99 -10.56 -8.56
CA PHE A 145 -19.50 -11.77 -9.23
C PHE A 145 -18.47 -12.53 -10.08
N GLY A 146 -17.16 -12.27 -9.92
CA GLY A 146 -16.07 -12.68 -10.83
C GLY A 146 -15.75 -14.19 -10.96
N VAL A 147 -16.69 -15.06 -10.61
CA VAL A 147 -16.64 -16.52 -10.88
C VAL A 147 -18.03 -17.13 -11.18
N SER A 148 -19.11 -16.33 -11.29
CA SER A 148 -20.48 -16.86 -11.34
C SER A 148 -20.79 -17.53 -12.67
N ALA A 149 -20.82 -18.87 -12.71
CA ALA A 149 -21.08 -19.62 -13.94
C ALA A 149 -22.44 -20.33 -13.91
N GLN A 150 -23.18 -20.24 -15.03
CA GLN A 150 -24.43 -20.97 -15.23
C GLN A 150 -24.24 -22.49 -15.14
N LEU A 151 -25.32 -23.15 -14.70
CA LEU A 151 -25.41 -24.60 -14.45
C LEU A 151 -25.51 -25.43 -15.75
N THR A 152 -24.56 -25.24 -16.68
CA THR A 152 -24.54 -25.85 -18.03
C THR A 152 -23.18 -26.45 -18.42
N ASN A 153 -22.95 -27.69 -18.00
CA ASN A 153 -22.05 -28.69 -18.62
C ASN A 153 -20.66 -28.24 -19.15
N THR A 154 -20.00 -27.28 -18.49
CA THR A 154 -18.69 -26.74 -18.93
C THR A 154 -17.70 -26.67 -17.77
N ILE A 155 -17.47 -27.80 -17.09
CA ILE A 155 -16.72 -27.86 -15.82
C ILE A 155 -15.19 -27.88 -16.04
N ASN A 156 -14.70 -28.46 -17.15
CA ASN A 156 -13.33 -29.01 -17.23
C ASN A 156 -12.20 -28.03 -17.60
N LYS A 157 -12.35 -26.68 -17.48
CA LYS A 157 -11.27 -25.73 -17.90
C LYS A 157 -10.86 -24.60 -16.92
N ARG A 158 -11.41 -24.48 -15.70
CA ARG A 158 -10.88 -23.52 -14.69
C ARG A 158 -9.83 -24.18 -13.77
N LYS A 159 -8.58 -24.34 -14.26
CA LYS A 159 -7.45 -24.94 -13.53
C LYS A 159 -6.61 -23.93 -12.71
N THR A 160 -7.25 -23.07 -11.93
CA THR A 160 -6.59 -22.21 -10.93
C THR A 160 -7.30 -22.35 -9.58
N VAL A 161 -6.57 -22.23 -8.47
CA VAL A 161 -7.16 -22.28 -7.13
C VAL A 161 -7.91 -20.96 -6.90
N ILE A 162 -9.23 -21.01 -7.05
CA ILE A 162 -10.13 -19.87 -6.93
C ILE A 162 -10.75 -19.85 -5.53
N GLY A 163 -10.81 -18.66 -4.94
CA GLY A 163 -11.32 -18.42 -3.60
C GLY A 163 -10.21 -18.35 -2.54
N THR A 164 -10.44 -17.56 -1.50
CA THR A 164 -9.61 -17.59 -0.28
C THR A 164 -10.08 -18.80 0.55
N PRO A 165 -9.26 -19.81 0.84
CA PRO A 165 -9.79 -21.15 1.13
C PRO A 165 -10.52 -21.32 2.47
N PHE A 166 -10.44 -20.35 3.38
CA PHE A 166 -11.11 -20.39 4.69
C PHE A 166 -12.65 -20.43 4.58
N TRP A 167 -13.23 -19.80 3.55
CA TRP A 167 -14.69 -19.78 3.29
C TRP A 167 -15.17 -20.89 2.34
N MET A 168 -14.27 -21.72 1.80
CA MET A 168 -14.64 -22.75 0.82
C MET A 168 -15.34 -23.95 1.48
N ALA A 169 -16.40 -24.44 0.84
CA ALA A 169 -17.14 -25.61 1.31
C ALA A 169 -16.36 -26.92 1.07
N PRO A 170 -16.51 -27.96 1.93
CA PRO A 170 -15.77 -29.22 1.82
C PRO A 170 -15.91 -29.89 0.44
N GLU A 171 -17.11 -29.91 -0.14
CA GLU A 171 -17.41 -30.51 -1.43
C GLU A 171 -16.74 -29.79 -2.62
N VAL A 172 -16.52 -28.48 -2.48
CA VAL A 172 -15.79 -27.64 -3.47
C VAL A 172 -14.29 -27.91 -3.37
N ILE A 173 -13.76 -28.02 -2.14
CA ILE A 173 -12.36 -28.40 -1.87
C ILE A 173 -12.04 -29.81 -2.38
N GLN A 174 -13.00 -30.73 -2.31
CA GLN A 174 -12.86 -32.13 -2.73
C GLN A 174 -13.14 -32.35 -4.24
N GLU A 175 -13.27 -31.28 -5.04
CA GLU A 175 -13.58 -31.30 -6.48
C GLU A 175 -14.82 -32.14 -6.87
N THR A 176 -15.76 -32.30 -5.93
CA THR A 176 -17.03 -33.02 -6.19
C THR A 176 -18.07 -32.11 -6.85
N GLN A 177 -19.14 -32.70 -7.40
CA GLN A 177 -20.23 -31.90 -7.99
C GLN A 177 -20.98 -31.14 -6.87
N TYR A 178 -20.84 -29.81 -6.89
CA TYR A 178 -21.49 -28.90 -5.94
C TYR A 178 -22.60 -28.09 -6.61
N ASP A 179 -23.57 -27.65 -5.81
CA ASP A 179 -24.68 -26.80 -6.20
C ASP A 179 -24.66 -25.45 -5.42
N GLY A 180 -25.80 -24.75 -5.38
CA GLY A 180 -25.92 -23.49 -4.63
C GLY A 180 -25.65 -23.63 -3.12
N LYS A 181 -25.74 -24.83 -2.53
CA LYS A 181 -25.51 -25.03 -1.09
C LYS A 181 -24.05 -24.81 -0.67
N ALA A 182 -23.12 -24.67 -1.61
CA ALA A 182 -21.78 -24.15 -1.35
C ALA A 182 -21.80 -22.72 -0.82
N ASP A 183 -22.63 -21.83 -1.40
CA ASP A 183 -22.79 -20.43 -0.97
C ASP A 183 -23.33 -20.34 0.48
N ILE A 184 -24.16 -21.32 0.88
CA ILE A 184 -24.73 -21.43 2.24
C ILE A 184 -23.65 -21.75 3.28
N TRP A 185 -22.65 -22.56 2.93
CA TRP A 185 -21.48 -22.80 3.79
C TRP A 185 -20.62 -21.54 3.91
N SER A 186 -20.31 -20.86 2.80
CA SER A 186 -19.54 -19.61 2.81
C SER A 186 -20.23 -18.52 3.64
N LEU A 187 -21.56 -18.41 3.57
CA LEU A 187 -22.36 -17.56 4.46
C LEU A 187 -22.21 -17.95 5.95
N GLY A 188 -22.21 -19.24 6.28
CA GLY A 188 -21.97 -19.73 7.64
C GLY A 188 -20.59 -19.35 8.19
N ILE A 189 -19.56 -19.35 7.34
CA ILE A 189 -18.23 -18.84 7.69
C ILE A 189 -18.21 -17.31 7.83
N THR A 190 -18.89 -16.60 6.92
CA THR A 190 -19.03 -15.12 6.93
C THR A 190 -19.76 -14.64 8.20
N ALA A 191 -20.69 -15.43 8.72
CA ALA A 191 -21.38 -15.14 9.98
C ALA A 191 -20.44 -15.20 11.20
N ILE A 192 -19.46 -16.12 11.20
CA ILE A 192 -18.41 -16.17 12.24
C ILE A 192 -17.43 -15.00 12.05
N GLU A 193 -16.98 -14.75 10.81
CA GLU A 193 -16.10 -13.61 10.44
C GLU A 193 -16.65 -12.27 10.95
N MET A 194 -17.94 -12.00 10.78
CA MET A 194 -18.56 -10.74 11.23
C MET A 194 -18.71 -10.62 12.76
N ALA A 195 -18.75 -11.74 13.49
CA ALA A 195 -18.95 -11.77 14.94
C ALA A 195 -17.63 -11.80 15.72
N GLU A 196 -16.63 -12.57 15.23
CA GLU A 196 -15.34 -12.80 15.89
C GLU A 196 -14.18 -12.02 15.22
N GLY A 197 -14.42 -11.38 14.07
CA GLY A 197 -13.49 -10.48 13.38
C GLY A 197 -12.64 -11.16 12.30
N ASP A 198 -12.36 -12.46 12.48
CA ASP A 198 -11.59 -13.30 11.55
C ASP A 198 -12.39 -14.57 11.18
N PRO A 199 -12.19 -15.16 9.98
CA PRO A 199 -12.73 -16.46 9.65
C PRO A 199 -11.99 -17.59 10.39
N PRO A 200 -12.63 -18.76 10.62
CA PRO A 200 -11.94 -19.91 11.19
C PRO A 200 -10.71 -20.31 10.39
N LEU A 201 -9.60 -20.58 11.10
CA LEU A 201 -8.28 -20.93 10.55
C LEU A 201 -7.51 -19.77 9.87
N ALA A 202 -7.93 -18.50 9.96
CA ALA A 202 -7.23 -17.34 9.39
C ALA A 202 -5.72 -17.29 9.67
N SER A 203 -5.31 -17.67 10.88
CA SER A 203 -3.91 -17.72 11.33
C SER A 203 -3.04 -18.81 10.67
N MET A 204 -3.60 -19.61 9.76
CA MET A 204 -2.95 -20.73 9.10
C MET A 204 -2.73 -20.47 7.61
N HIS A 205 -1.58 -20.86 7.07
CA HIS A 205 -1.31 -20.69 5.63
C HIS A 205 -2.41 -21.34 4.75
N PRO A 206 -2.94 -20.65 3.71
CA PRO A 206 -4.08 -21.09 2.91
C PRO A 206 -4.08 -22.56 2.48
N MET A 207 -2.96 -23.06 1.96
CA MET A 207 -2.82 -24.47 1.54
C MET A 207 -3.04 -25.49 2.66
N ARG A 208 -2.84 -25.11 3.93
CA ARG A 208 -3.07 -25.99 5.10
C ARG A 208 -4.55 -26.02 5.51
N ALA A 209 -5.30 -24.94 5.26
CA ALA A 209 -6.75 -24.92 5.48
C ALA A 209 -7.47 -25.90 4.53
N ILE A 210 -7.03 -25.99 3.27
CA ILE A 210 -7.55 -26.93 2.25
C ILE A 210 -7.57 -28.39 2.76
N PHE A 211 -6.53 -28.85 3.47
CA PHE A 211 -6.51 -30.21 4.04
C PHE A 211 -7.31 -30.35 5.35
N LEU A 212 -7.54 -29.25 6.08
CA LEU A 212 -8.18 -29.27 7.39
C LEU A 212 -9.70 -29.11 7.32
N ILE A 213 -10.23 -28.32 6.38
CA ILE A 213 -11.68 -28.07 6.26
C ILE A 213 -12.47 -29.35 5.92
N PRO A 214 -12.00 -30.28 5.06
CA PRO A 214 -12.63 -31.59 4.89
C PRO A 214 -12.46 -32.50 6.12
N SER A 215 -11.38 -32.37 6.87
CA SER A 215 -10.95 -33.37 7.88
C SER A 215 -11.38 -33.09 9.33
N ARG A 216 -11.44 -31.81 9.76
CA ARG A 216 -11.85 -31.40 11.12
C ARG A 216 -13.37 -31.43 11.29
N PRO A 217 -13.93 -31.42 12.52
CA PRO A 217 -15.36 -31.09 12.71
C PRO A 217 -15.70 -29.71 12.10
N PRO A 218 -16.99 -29.42 11.80
CA PRO A 218 -17.41 -28.07 11.42
C PRO A 218 -16.94 -27.03 12.44
N PRO A 219 -16.51 -25.82 12.02
CA PRO A 219 -16.20 -24.76 12.95
C PRO A 219 -17.46 -24.29 13.69
N GLN A 220 -17.24 -23.77 14.89
CA GLN A 220 -18.24 -23.19 15.79
C GLN A 220 -17.70 -21.85 16.30
N LEU A 221 -18.56 -21.04 16.91
CA LEU A 221 -18.13 -19.83 17.63
C LEU A 221 -17.17 -20.22 18.76
N SER A 222 -16.14 -19.39 18.98
CA SER A 222 -15.08 -19.61 19.96
C SER A 222 -15.59 -19.53 21.41
N GLU A 223 -16.64 -18.72 21.65
CA GLU A 223 -17.31 -18.58 22.94
C GLU A 223 -18.84 -18.64 22.78
N PRO A 224 -19.45 -19.84 22.62
CA PRO A 224 -20.88 -19.97 22.32
C PRO A 224 -21.82 -19.31 23.34
N ASP A 225 -21.44 -19.29 24.62
CA ASP A 225 -22.24 -18.73 25.72
C ASP A 225 -22.42 -17.19 25.64
N LYS A 226 -21.64 -16.49 24.80
CA LYS A 226 -21.80 -15.05 24.54
C LYS A 226 -22.97 -14.71 23.61
N TYR A 227 -23.49 -15.70 22.87
CA TYR A 227 -24.39 -15.49 21.74
C TYR A 227 -25.75 -16.19 21.95
N SER A 228 -26.78 -15.77 21.23
CA SER A 228 -28.07 -16.44 21.35
C SER A 228 -28.04 -17.87 20.78
N PRO A 229 -28.86 -18.79 21.33
CA PRO A 229 -29.04 -20.12 20.75
C PRO A 229 -29.50 -20.08 19.28
N ALA A 230 -30.23 -19.04 18.86
CA ALA A 230 -30.70 -18.90 17.48
C ALA A 230 -29.56 -18.55 16.50
N PHE A 231 -28.55 -17.79 16.93
CA PHE A 231 -27.37 -17.52 16.10
C PHE A 231 -26.48 -18.76 15.99
N SER A 232 -26.24 -19.45 17.12
CA SER A 232 -25.53 -20.73 17.14
C SER A 232 -26.20 -21.80 16.26
N ASP A 233 -27.53 -21.89 16.28
CA ASP A 233 -28.30 -22.81 15.44
C ASP A 233 -28.25 -22.45 13.95
N PHE A 234 -28.24 -21.15 13.61
CA PHE A 234 -28.05 -20.67 12.22
C PHE A 234 -26.69 -21.12 11.66
N ILE A 235 -25.62 -20.89 12.41
CA ILE A 235 -24.25 -21.32 12.04
C ILE A 235 -24.18 -22.86 11.94
N ALA A 236 -24.70 -23.58 12.94
CA ALA A 236 -24.72 -25.05 12.94
C ALA A 236 -25.59 -25.66 11.82
N THR A 237 -26.55 -24.89 11.28
CA THR A 237 -27.40 -25.28 10.15
C THR A 237 -26.75 -24.98 8.80
N CYS A 238 -26.05 -23.85 8.66
CA CYS A 238 -25.25 -23.55 7.46
C CYS A 238 -24.04 -24.47 7.30
N LEU A 239 -23.37 -24.84 8.41
CA LEU A 239 -22.11 -25.58 8.40
C LEU A 239 -22.26 -27.12 8.49
N LYS A 240 -23.31 -27.70 7.91
CA LYS A 240 -23.36 -29.18 7.73
C LYS A 240 -22.29 -29.61 6.72
N LYS A 241 -21.47 -30.60 7.07
CA LYS A 241 -20.43 -31.17 6.19
C LYS A 241 -21.00 -31.61 4.84
N ASN A 242 -21.97 -32.51 4.89
CA ASN A 242 -22.70 -33.02 3.74
C ASN A 242 -23.60 -31.91 3.18
N ALA A 243 -23.40 -31.54 1.91
CA ALA A 243 -24.21 -30.52 1.24
C ALA A 243 -25.69 -30.91 1.17
N ALA A 244 -26.03 -32.20 1.09
CA ALA A 244 -27.43 -32.64 1.07
C ALA A 244 -28.21 -32.17 2.31
N ASP A 245 -27.56 -32.16 3.48
CA ASP A 245 -28.16 -31.85 4.79
C ASP A 245 -28.26 -30.34 5.10
N ARG A 246 -27.68 -29.47 4.25
CA ARG A 246 -27.86 -28.00 4.38
C ARG A 246 -29.22 -27.58 3.82
N PRO A 247 -29.85 -26.51 4.35
CA PRO A 247 -31.02 -25.89 3.73
C PRO A 247 -30.68 -25.29 2.35
N SER A 248 -31.70 -25.02 1.53
CA SER A 248 -31.57 -24.06 0.42
C SER A 248 -31.60 -22.62 0.93
N ALA A 249 -31.29 -21.65 0.07
CA ALA A 249 -31.46 -20.24 0.41
C ALA A 249 -32.93 -19.88 0.71
N GLU A 250 -33.89 -20.51 0.02
CA GLU A 250 -35.34 -20.29 0.23
C GLU A 250 -35.81 -20.82 1.59
N ASP A 251 -35.31 -21.98 2.02
CA ASP A 251 -35.57 -22.51 3.38
C ASP A 251 -34.99 -21.57 4.45
N LEU A 252 -33.76 -21.08 4.21
CA LEU A 252 -33.00 -20.28 5.18
C LEU A 252 -33.64 -18.91 5.44
N LEU A 253 -34.40 -18.34 4.49
CA LEU A 253 -35.23 -17.13 4.70
C LEU A 253 -36.21 -17.27 5.89
N ASN A 254 -36.58 -18.50 6.25
CA ASN A 254 -37.51 -18.79 7.35
C ASN A 254 -36.82 -19.13 8.67
N HIS A 255 -35.48 -19.06 8.74
CA HIS A 255 -34.73 -19.39 9.95
C HIS A 255 -34.99 -18.38 11.08
N PRO A 256 -35.27 -18.81 12.34
CA PRO A 256 -35.67 -17.92 13.44
C PRO A 256 -34.72 -16.74 13.69
N PHE A 257 -33.43 -16.91 13.43
CA PHE A 257 -32.40 -15.87 13.56
C PHE A 257 -32.64 -14.65 12.66
N ILE A 258 -32.99 -14.84 11.39
CA ILE A 258 -33.13 -13.75 10.40
C ILE A 258 -34.59 -13.44 10.02
N LYS A 259 -35.54 -14.36 10.29
CA LYS A 259 -36.93 -14.26 9.81
C LYS A 259 -37.59 -12.91 10.13
N LYS A 260 -37.40 -12.40 11.35
CA LYS A 260 -37.92 -11.09 11.78
C LYS A 260 -37.50 -9.93 10.86
N ASP A 261 -36.27 -9.97 10.36
CA ASP A 261 -35.70 -8.92 9.52
C ASP A 261 -35.92 -9.19 8.03
N ILE A 262 -36.08 -10.46 7.62
CA ILE A 262 -36.67 -10.84 6.33
C ILE A 262 -38.09 -10.28 6.17
N ASP A 263 -38.97 -10.45 7.17
CA ASP A 263 -40.35 -9.96 7.15
C ASP A 263 -40.42 -8.41 7.11
N ARG A 264 -39.48 -7.74 7.78
CA ARG A 264 -39.28 -6.28 7.68
C ARG A 264 -38.87 -5.87 6.26
N LEU A 265 -37.92 -6.59 5.64
CA LEU A 265 -37.50 -6.38 4.24
C LEU A 265 -38.59 -6.73 3.21
N GLU A 266 -39.71 -7.34 3.60
CA GLU A 266 -40.89 -7.54 2.73
C GLU A 266 -41.96 -6.48 2.96
N SER A 267 -42.08 -5.96 4.19
CA SER A 267 -43.02 -4.87 4.49
C SER A 267 -42.51 -3.48 4.05
N ILE A 268 -41.20 -3.23 4.09
CA ILE A 268 -40.59 -1.92 3.78
C ILE A 268 -40.01 -1.93 2.35
N HIS A 269 -40.88 -1.77 1.36
CA HIS A 269 -40.58 -1.88 -0.08
C HIS A 269 -39.67 -0.75 -0.68
N ALA A 270 -38.90 -0.01 0.13
CA ALA A 270 -38.05 1.09 -0.36
C ALA A 270 -36.83 1.45 0.52
N ASN A 271 -36.96 1.44 1.86
CA ASN A 271 -36.01 2.13 2.75
C ASN A 271 -35.11 1.21 3.61
N GLY A 272 -34.98 -0.07 3.27
CA GLY A 272 -34.10 -1.02 3.97
C GLY A 272 -34.49 -1.30 5.44
N LEU A 273 -33.50 -1.72 6.23
CA LEU A 273 -33.63 -1.96 7.67
C LEU A 273 -33.00 -0.81 8.46
N PRO A 274 -33.64 -0.25 9.51
CA PRO A 274 -33.06 0.85 10.29
C PRO A 274 -31.68 0.53 10.88
N VAL A 275 -31.48 -0.69 11.40
CA VAL A 275 -30.18 -1.16 11.93
C VAL A 275 -29.08 -1.15 10.87
N LEU A 276 -29.44 -1.38 9.61
CA LEU A 276 -28.50 -1.34 8.48
C LEU A 276 -28.17 0.09 8.07
N GLN A 277 -29.14 1.01 8.15
CA GLN A 277 -28.89 2.44 7.95
C GLN A 277 -28.03 3.01 9.08
N GLU A 278 -28.34 2.73 10.35
CA GLU A 278 -27.53 3.09 11.52
C GLU A 278 -26.08 2.56 11.43
N LEU A 279 -25.90 1.37 10.85
CA LEU A 279 -24.58 0.77 10.61
C LEU A 279 -23.84 1.44 9.44
N VAL A 280 -24.54 1.81 8.36
CA VAL A 280 -23.99 2.61 7.25
C VAL A 280 -23.58 3.99 7.72
N ASP A 281 -24.47 4.70 8.41
CA ASP A 281 -24.27 6.09 8.85
C ASP A 281 -23.08 6.18 9.80
N ARG A 282 -22.99 5.29 10.81
CA ARG A 282 -21.83 5.18 11.72
C ARG A 282 -20.50 4.96 11.01
N ASN A 283 -20.51 4.22 9.88
CA ASN A 283 -19.31 4.00 9.08
C ASN A 283 -19.01 5.17 8.14
N LEU A 284 -20.03 5.87 7.63
CA LEU A 284 -19.83 7.13 6.90
C LEU A 284 -19.29 8.23 7.83
N GLU A 285 -19.74 8.29 9.09
CA GLU A 285 -19.21 9.14 10.14
C GLU A 285 -17.74 8.81 10.44
N ALA A 286 -17.41 7.54 10.72
CA ALA A 286 -16.01 7.13 10.95
C ALA A 286 -15.09 7.39 9.73
N LEU A 287 -15.59 7.12 8.51
CA LEU A 287 -14.92 7.47 7.25
C LEU A 287 -14.91 8.99 6.96
N SER A 288 -15.64 9.80 7.74
CA SER A 288 -15.61 11.26 7.67
C SER A 288 -14.64 11.87 8.70
N ASP A 289 -14.47 11.26 9.87
CA ASP A 289 -13.41 11.63 10.83
C ASP A 289 -12.02 11.32 10.24
N ASP A 290 -11.85 10.16 9.58
CA ASP A 290 -10.66 9.83 8.77
C ASP A 290 -10.45 10.79 7.57
N ARG A 291 -11.43 11.65 7.25
CA ARG A 291 -11.36 12.74 6.25
C ARG A 291 -11.38 14.14 6.88
N ALA A 292 -11.55 14.29 8.20
CA ALA A 292 -11.53 15.58 8.88
C ALA A 292 -10.12 16.18 8.87
N ASP A 293 -9.08 15.33 8.96
CA ASP A 293 -7.68 15.69 8.69
C ASP A 293 -7.42 16.13 7.21
N VAL A 294 -8.44 16.06 6.34
CA VAL A 294 -8.39 16.47 4.93
C VAL A 294 -9.57 17.39 4.52
N SER A 295 -10.28 18.03 5.47
CA SER A 295 -11.33 19.00 5.12
C SER A 295 -11.52 20.14 6.15
N SER A 296 -10.86 21.28 5.90
CA SER A 296 -11.09 22.54 6.63
C SER A 296 -11.19 23.75 5.69
N PHE A 297 -12.04 23.63 4.66
CA PHE A 297 -12.34 24.75 3.76
C PHE A 297 -13.74 24.65 3.13
N ASP A 298 -14.75 25.14 3.87
CA ASP A 298 -15.81 26.06 3.39
C ASP A 298 -17.07 25.95 4.26
N ASP A 299 -17.17 26.73 5.35
CA ASP A 299 -18.47 27.20 5.86
C ASP A 299 -18.40 28.44 6.80
N VAL A 300 -17.80 29.56 6.34
CA VAL A 300 -18.10 30.90 6.91
C VAL A 300 -18.08 31.99 5.82
N VAL A 301 -19.23 32.21 5.17
CA VAL A 301 -19.55 33.50 4.54
C VAL A 301 -20.99 33.89 4.89
N GLY A 302 -21.14 34.89 5.78
CA GLY A 302 -22.45 35.52 6.05
C GLY A 302 -23.19 35.04 7.30
N GLY A 303 -22.57 35.11 8.48
CA GLY A 303 -23.24 34.84 9.76
C GLY A 303 -22.68 35.64 10.93
N THR A 304 -23.37 36.72 11.33
CA THR A 304 -22.93 37.61 12.41
C THR A 304 -23.17 36.99 13.79
N MET A 305 -22.12 36.79 14.60
CA MET A 305 -22.26 36.46 16.03
C MET A 305 -21.43 37.37 16.94
N LYS A 306 -21.90 37.51 18.19
CA LYS A 306 -21.38 38.44 19.20
C LYS A 306 -20.36 37.74 20.12
N GLN A 307 -19.59 38.54 20.85
CA GLN A 307 -18.78 38.06 21.97
C GLN A 307 -19.67 37.51 23.10
N SER A 308 -19.28 36.39 23.70
CA SER A 308 -19.20 36.27 25.17
C SER A 308 -18.41 35.02 25.61
N ASP A 309 -17.74 35.19 26.75
CA ASP A 309 -17.29 34.20 27.75
C ASP A 309 -16.13 33.22 27.46
N MET A 310 -15.22 33.20 28.44
CA MET A 310 -14.17 32.19 28.62
C MET A 310 -14.51 31.28 29.79
N GLY A 311 -14.08 30.02 29.70
CA GLY A 311 -13.48 29.33 30.86
C GLY A 311 -14.31 28.23 31.52
N ALA A 312 -13.84 26.99 31.34
CA ALA A 312 -13.98 25.92 32.33
C ALA A 312 -12.83 24.93 32.16
N MET A 313 -11.90 24.91 33.13
CA MET A 313 -10.89 23.85 33.26
C MET A 313 -11.35 22.91 34.38
N LEU A 314 -11.68 21.67 34.04
CA LEU A 314 -11.83 20.58 35.00
C LEU A 314 -11.35 19.27 34.38
N ALA A 315 -10.70 18.44 35.18
CA ALA A 315 -10.17 17.15 34.78
C ALA A 315 -10.78 16.02 35.62
N THR A 316 -10.95 14.85 35.01
CA THR A 316 -11.16 13.57 35.69
C THR A 316 -10.30 12.52 35.01
N SER A 317 -9.55 11.76 35.80
CA SER A 317 -8.60 10.74 35.36
C SER A 317 -9.17 9.31 35.55
N SER A 318 -8.37 8.31 35.14
CA SER A 318 -8.49 6.86 35.45
C SER A 318 -9.09 5.99 34.33
N LEU A 319 -8.62 4.76 34.04
CA LEU A 319 -7.36 4.02 34.33
C LEU A 319 -7.35 2.69 33.50
N VAL A 320 -6.27 1.89 33.58
CA VAL A 320 -6.17 0.45 33.19
C VAL A 320 -5.98 0.08 31.70
N THR A 321 -4.71 0.10 31.26
CA THR A 321 -3.92 -0.96 30.53
C THR A 321 -4.43 -1.77 29.30
N PRO A 322 -3.53 -2.31 28.44
CA PRO A 322 -3.83 -2.65 27.04
C PRO A 322 -4.08 -4.14 26.73
N LEU A 323 -4.59 -4.42 25.52
CA LEU A 323 -4.67 -5.76 24.89
C LEU A 323 -4.32 -5.71 23.39
N ASN A 324 -3.74 -6.81 22.92
CA ASN A 324 -3.29 -7.22 21.57
C ASN A 324 -3.80 -6.45 20.33
N GLU A 325 -2.86 -6.08 19.44
CA GLU A 325 -3.09 -5.98 17.99
C GLU A 325 -1.98 -6.76 17.25
N ALA A 326 -2.33 -7.74 16.39
CA ALA A 326 -1.38 -8.43 15.51
C ALA A 326 -2.09 -9.14 14.34
N ALA A 327 -1.73 -8.75 13.10
CA ALA A 327 -2.21 -9.28 11.80
C ALA A 327 -3.71 -9.05 11.46
N CYS A 328 -4.18 -9.23 10.20
CA CYS A 328 -3.65 -8.85 8.87
C CYS A 328 -4.75 -9.11 7.80
N GLY A 329 -5.04 -8.27 6.79
CA GLY A 329 -4.46 -6.99 6.38
C GLY A 329 -4.44 -6.83 4.85
N THR A 330 -4.71 -5.63 4.30
CA THR A 330 -4.59 -5.30 2.86
C THR A 330 -4.41 -3.79 2.70
N MET A 331 -3.36 -3.35 1.99
CA MET A 331 -3.07 -1.93 1.77
C MET A 331 -3.43 -1.47 0.36
N VAL A 332 -3.96 -0.24 0.23
CA VAL A 332 -4.22 0.44 -1.03
C VAL A 332 -3.73 1.88 -0.91
N PHE A 333 -2.87 2.33 -1.82
CA PHE A 333 -2.29 3.68 -1.82
C PHE A 333 -2.49 4.34 -3.18
N ARG A 334 -3.07 5.56 -3.24
CA ARG A 334 -3.07 6.39 -4.46
C ARG A 334 -3.31 7.87 -4.22
N GLY A 335 -2.53 8.69 -4.93
CA GLY A 335 -3.04 9.90 -5.59
C GLY A 335 -3.38 9.59 -7.07
N SER A 336 -3.59 10.55 -7.97
CA SER A 336 -3.43 12.01 -7.90
C SER A 336 -4.24 12.68 -9.03
N SER A 337 -4.66 13.95 -8.85
CA SER A 337 -4.74 15.04 -9.87
C SER A 337 -5.33 14.78 -11.29
N SER A 338 -6.11 15.69 -11.89
CA SER A 338 -5.59 16.99 -12.39
C SER A 338 -6.57 17.72 -13.35
N SER A 339 -6.25 19.00 -13.67
CA SER A 339 -6.61 19.74 -14.91
C SER A 339 -8.08 20.28 -14.99
N LEU A 340 -8.51 21.36 -15.67
CA LEU A 340 -8.05 22.58 -16.42
C LEU A 340 -9.24 22.97 -17.39
N PRO A 341 -9.21 23.93 -18.35
CA PRO A 341 -8.33 25.08 -18.66
C PRO A 341 -9.08 26.43 -19.01
N LYS A 342 -8.37 27.40 -19.64
CA LYS A 342 -8.83 28.51 -20.55
C LYS A 342 -9.24 29.88 -19.94
N GLU A 343 -9.03 31.04 -20.59
CA GLU A 343 -8.23 31.43 -21.79
C GLU A 343 -7.86 32.94 -21.85
N GLY A 344 -6.74 33.29 -22.53
CA GLY A 344 -6.43 34.65 -23.05
C GLY A 344 -5.84 35.69 -22.06
N SER A 345 -5.16 36.77 -22.50
CA SER A 345 -4.63 37.09 -23.83
C SER A 345 -3.60 38.26 -23.83
N ARG A 346 -2.35 37.99 -24.29
CA ARG A 346 -1.43 38.85 -25.07
C ARG A 346 -0.77 40.15 -24.53
N ASP A 347 0.47 40.33 -25.02
CA ASP A 347 1.18 41.56 -25.46
C ASP A 347 1.55 42.67 -24.44
N THR A 348 2.68 43.40 -24.52
CA THR A 348 4.08 43.18 -25.00
C THR A 348 4.95 44.41 -24.55
N THR A 349 6.29 44.34 -24.69
CA THR A 349 7.27 45.49 -24.70
C THR A 349 7.43 46.39 -23.45
N GLU A 350 8.52 47.13 -23.17
CA GLU A 350 9.97 47.03 -23.51
C GLU A 350 10.84 47.95 -22.59
N LEU A 351 12.10 47.53 -22.33
CA LEU A 351 13.36 48.30 -22.12
C LEU A 351 13.52 49.51 -21.14
N TYR A 352 14.81 49.71 -20.78
CA TYR A 352 15.48 50.87 -20.11
C TYR A 352 15.20 51.12 -18.60
N GLY A 353 16.19 51.44 -17.74
CA GLY A 353 17.66 51.39 -17.93
C GLY A 353 18.50 52.17 -16.88
N THR A 354 19.81 51.87 -16.84
CA THR A 354 20.93 52.77 -16.40
C THR A 354 21.23 52.99 -14.90
N ILE A 355 22.16 52.16 -14.39
CA ILE A 355 23.45 52.52 -13.72
C ILE A 355 23.57 53.85 -12.94
N VAL A 356 24.04 53.75 -11.67
CA VAL A 356 24.91 54.75 -10.99
C VAL A 356 26.11 54.02 -10.35
N ARG A 357 27.23 54.73 -10.06
CA ARG A 357 28.56 54.18 -9.68
C ARG A 357 29.11 54.75 -8.36
N GLY A 358 29.95 53.95 -7.69
CA GLY A 358 31.14 54.40 -6.93
C GLY A 358 30.99 54.49 -5.40
N SER A 359 32.07 54.39 -4.61
CA SER A 359 33.48 54.04 -4.94
C SER A 359 34.34 53.76 -3.68
N SER A 360 35.57 53.24 -3.90
CA SER A 360 36.81 53.44 -3.10
C SER A 360 36.95 52.83 -1.69
N ASP A 361 38.10 52.29 -1.24
CA ASP A 361 39.34 51.88 -1.93
C ASP A 361 40.31 51.04 -1.03
N THR A 362 41.48 50.64 -1.60
CA THR A 362 42.77 50.25 -0.95
C THR A 362 43.16 48.75 -0.73
N ASN A 363 43.93 48.20 -1.69
CA ASN A 363 45.39 47.85 -1.64
C ASN A 363 46.05 47.11 -0.43
N SER A 364 47.13 46.30 -0.59
CA SER A 364 47.79 45.62 -1.75
C SER A 364 48.98 44.72 -1.31
N TYR A 365 49.66 44.06 -2.29
CA TYR A 365 50.93 43.27 -2.22
C TYR A 365 50.79 41.81 -1.72
N GLY A 366 51.39 40.75 -2.29
CA GLY A 366 52.26 40.50 -3.48
C GLY A 366 52.61 38.97 -3.55
N THR A 367 53.35 38.34 -4.48
CA THR A 367 54.13 38.70 -5.71
C THR A 367 54.31 37.40 -6.59
N MET A 368 55.01 37.44 -7.74
CA MET A 368 55.10 36.39 -8.80
C MET A 368 56.22 35.33 -8.65
N VAL A 369 56.14 34.23 -9.42
CA VAL A 369 57.21 33.62 -10.26
C VAL A 369 56.58 32.67 -11.35
N SER A 370 57.36 32.06 -12.25
CA SER A 370 56.98 31.80 -13.67
C SER A 370 56.83 30.35 -14.18
N LYS A 371 56.24 30.28 -15.40
CA LYS A 371 56.47 29.37 -16.56
C LYS A 371 57.88 28.70 -16.66
N GLU A 372 58.18 27.66 -17.49
CA GLU A 372 57.56 27.22 -18.77
C GLU A 372 57.99 25.79 -19.26
N SER A 373 57.18 25.17 -20.15
CA SER A 373 57.61 24.26 -21.27
C SER A 373 58.13 22.83 -20.94
N PRO A 374 58.34 21.88 -21.91
CA PRO A 374 58.25 22.00 -23.39
C PRO A 374 57.36 20.96 -24.11
N GLN A 375 57.32 21.02 -25.45
CA GLN A 375 56.58 20.13 -26.37
C GLN A 375 57.48 19.45 -27.43
N LYS A 376 56.92 18.46 -28.15
CA LYS A 376 57.40 17.79 -29.39
C LYS A 376 58.45 16.68 -29.17
N PRO A 377 58.61 15.70 -30.11
CA PRO A 377 58.06 15.63 -31.48
C PRO A 377 57.21 14.38 -31.84
N THR A 378 56.72 14.36 -33.07
CA THR A 378 55.94 13.31 -33.75
C THR A 378 56.75 12.09 -34.22
N ALA A 379 56.08 10.94 -34.33
CA ALA A 379 56.48 9.79 -35.15
C ALA A 379 55.38 9.43 -36.17
N THR A 380 55.71 8.68 -37.24
CA THR A 380 54.99 8.74 -38.53
C THR A 380 55.00 7.38 -39.28
N ILE A 381 54.17 7.25 -40.34
CA ILE A 381 54.16 6.17 -41.39
C ILE A 381 53.39 4.90 -40.94
N LYS A 382 52.14 4.69 -41.39
CA LYS A 382 51.67 4.02 -42.65
C LYS A 382 52.00 2.51 -42.71
N SER A 383 51.17 1.62 -43.28
CA SER A 383 49.77 1.68 -43.77
C SER A 383 49.35 0.30 -44.31
N ILE A 384 48.07 -0.07 -44.26
CA ILE A 384 47.41 -0.97 -45.23
C ILE A 384 45.90 -0.65 -45.25
N GLU A 385 45.30 -0.70 -46.43
CA GLU A 385 43.86 -0.48 -46.68
C GLU A 385 43.08 -1.81 -46.42
N ARG A 386 41.74 -1.93 -46.42
CA ARG A 386 40.77 -1.35 -47.37
C ARG A 386 39.32 -1.69 -46.96
N SER A 387 38.35 -0.98 -47.56
CA SER A 387 36.90 -1.27 -47.67
C SER A 387 36.03 -1.25 -46.39
N SER A 388 34.76 -0.82 -46.42
CA SER A 388 34.09 0.18 -47.30
C SER A 388 32.70 0.54 -46.76
N ASN A 389 32.37 1.83 -46.86
CA ASN A 389 31.11 2.55 -46.63
C ASN A 389 29.77 1.75 -46.66
N GLU A 390 28.89 1.99 -45.68
CA GLU A 390 27.75 2.96 -45.73
C GLU A 390 27.14 3.41 -47.12
N PRO A 391 25.92 4.01 -47.21
CA PRO A 391 25.09 4.62 -46.13
C PRO A 391 23.54 4.44 -46.18
N SER A 392 22.89 4.96 -45.12
CA SER A 392 21.61 5.68 -44.98
C SER A 392 20.67 6.00 -46.17
N PHE A 393 19.34 6.04 -45.93
CA PHE A 393 18.44 7.26 -45.87
C PHE A 393 16.94 6.81 -45.81
N MET A 394 16.12 7.05 -44.76
CA MET A 394 15.42 8.26 -44.27
C MET A 394 14.08 8.64 -45.00
N LYS A 395 13.09 9.15 -44.21
CA LYS A 395 11.92 10.02 -44.54
C LYS A 395 10.57 9.45 -45.03
N TYR A 396 9.54 9.68 -44.19
CA TYR A 396 8.32 10.49 -44.46
C TYR A 396 7.74 10.57 -45.89
N PHE A 397 6.47 10.17 -46.10
CA PHE A 397 5.28 11.07 -46.07
C PHE A 397 3.94 10.30 -46.31
N ARG A 398 2.79 10.98 -46.22
CA ARG A 398 1.43 10.50 -46.59
C ARG A 398 0.88 11.27 -47.81
N LEU A 399 -0.13 10.68 -48.48
CA LEU A 399 -1.13 11.24 -49.41
C LEU A 399 -0.74 11.51 -50.90
N GLY A 400 -1.48 10.88 -51.82
CA GLY A 400 -2.02 11.56 -53.02
C GLY A 400 -1.87 10.88 -54.41
N SER A 401 -2.98 10.35 -54.97
CA SER A 401 -3.28 10.16 -56.42
C SER A 401 -2.39 9.23 -57.29
N ILE A 402 -2.85 8.18 -58.00
CA ILE A 402 -3.89 8.06 -59.09
C ILE A 402 -3.46 8.79 -60.39
N PRO A 403 -3.47 8.21 -61.64
CA PRO A 403 -3.92 6.87 -62.11
C PRO A 403 -2.84 6.04 -62.92
N PRO A 404 -2.96 5.53 -64.19
CA PRO A 404 -2.52 4.16 -64.57
C PRO A 404 -1.51 4.18 -65.79
N PRO A 405 -1.24 3.16 -66.68
CA PRO A 405 -2.03 2.01 -67.15
C PRO A 405 -1.33 0.62 -67.30
N THR A 406 -2.14 -0.35 -67.75
CA THR A 406 -1.88 -1.74 -68.23
C THR A 406 -1.32 -1.80 -69.67
N PRO A 407 -1.19 -2.98 -70.35
CA PRO A 407 -1.10 -4.41 -69.93
C PRO A 407 0.34 -4.95 -70.23
N THR A 408 0.75 -6.22 -70.30
CA THR A 408 0.26 -7.51 -70.86
C THR A 408 1.10 -8.66 -70.24
N ASP A 409 0.99 -9.99 -70.48
CA ASP A 409 -0.03 -10.97 -70.92
C ASP A 409 0.64 -12.37 -70.71
N THR A 410 0.01 -13.53 -70.46
CA THR A 410 -1.38 -13.98 -70.18
C THR A 410 -1.25 -15.15 -69.13
N ASN A 411 -1.95 -16.31 -69.02
CA ASN A 411 -3.00 -16.97 -69.81
C ASN A 411 -3.75 -18.10 -69.04
N LEU A 412 -4.98 -18.37 -69.50
CA LEU A 412 -5.81 -19.59 -69.43
C LEU A 412 -6.14 -20.35 -68.11
N LEU A 413 -7.46 -20.55 -67.95
CA LEU A 413 -8.20 -21.70 -67.35
C LEU A 413 -8.67 -21.70 -65.87
N ASP A 414 -9.46 -20.69 -65.53
CA ASP A 414 -10.91 -20.81 -65.25
C ASP A 414 -11.52 -22.02 -64.45
N THR A 415 -11.97 -21.70 -63.22
CA THR A 415 -13.35 -21.88 -62.69
C THR A 415 -13.87 -23.16 -61.96
N LYS A 416 -14.69 -22.85 -60.92
CA LYS A 416 -15.94 -23.50 -60.44
C LYS A 416 -15.89 -24.67 -59.42
N ASN A 417 -16.06 -24.25 -58.15
CA ASN A 417 -17.15 -24.63 -57.23
C ASN A 417 -17.71 -26.07 -57.22
N CYS A 418 -17.63 -26.73 -56.06
CA CYS A 418 -18.75 -27.50 -55.48
C CYS A 418 -18.64 -27.58 -53.94
N THR A 419 -19.79 -27.68 -53.25
CA THR A 419 -19.92 -27.68 -51.78
C THR A 419 -20.56 -28.97 -51.27
N ILE A 420 -19.86 -29.76 -50.43
CA ILE A 420 -20.44 -30.90 -49.70
C ILE A 420 -19.88 -30.96 -48.26
N ARG A 421 -20.67 -31.48 -47.32
CA ARG A 421 -20.37 -31.63 -45.88
C ARG A 421 -19.43 -32.82 -45.57
N PRO A 422 -18.74 -32.85 -44.41
CA PRO A 422 -17.96 -34.01 -43.96
C PRO A 422 -18.85 -35.16 -43.44
N THR A 423 -18.43 -36.41 -43.67
CA THR A 423 -19.02 -37.61 -43.04
C THR A 423 -17.96 -38.70 -42.79
N SER A 424 -18.08 -39.38 -41.64
CA SER A 424 -17.51 -40.69 -41.26
C SER A 424 -15.99 -40.97 -41.38
N THR A 425 -15.43 -41.29 -40.22
CA THR A 425 -14.16 -41.96 -39.90
C THR A 425 -13.96 -43.34 -40.57
N THR A 426 -12.74 -43.91 -40.44
CA THR A 426 -12.43 -45.36 -40.29
C THR A 426 -11.75 -46.13 -41.45
N VAL A 427 -10.58 -45.68 -41.94
CA VAL A 427 -9.58 -46.59 -42.57
C VAL A 427 -8.15 -46.16 -42.22
N PHE A 428 -7.49 -46.82 -41.25
CA PHE A 428 -6.00 -46.80 -41.12
C PHE A 428 -5.44 -47.88 -40.18
N ASN A 429 -6.19 -48.29 -39.15
CA ASN A 429 -5.65 -49.09 -38.03
C ASN A 429 -5.48 -50.62 -38.28
N ALA A 430 -5.75 -51.11 -39.48
CA ALA A 430 -5.74 -52.56 -39.78
C ALA A 430 -4.34 -53.10 -40.14
N SER A 431 -3.59 -52.39 -40.99
CA SER A 431 -2.40 -52.93 -41.66
C SER A 431 -1.21 -53.20 -40.72
N VAL A 432 -1.08 -52.44 -39.63
CA VAL A 432 0.08 -52.52 -38.72
C VAL A 432 0.07 -53.82 -37.90
N ARG A 433 -1.11 -54.30 -37.47
CA ARG A 433 -1.22 -55.51 -36.63
C ARG A 433 -0.78 -56.79 -37.37
N TYR A 434 -0.96 -56.85 -38.69
CA TYR A 434 -0.65 -58.04 -39.47
C TYR A 434 0.87 -58.28 -39.62
N PHE A 435 1.68 -57.21 -39.60
CA PHE A 435 3.13 -57.31 -39.81
C PHE A 435 3.84 -57.95 -38.60
N PHE A 436 3.48 -57.54 -37.37
CA PHE A 436 4.11 -58.05 -36.14
C PHE A 436 3.74 -59.51 -35.82
N SER A 437 2.56 -59.98 -36.24
CA SER A 437 2.15 -61.38 -36.09
C SER A 437 3.06 -62.38 -36.82
N SER A 438 3.90 -61.91 -37.75
CA SER A 438 4.71 -62.77 -38.63
C SER A 438 6.11 -63.08 -38.08
N LEU A 439 6.53 -62.45 -36.98
CA LEU A 439 7.91 -62.48 -36.48
C LEU A 439 8.08 -63.08 -35.07
N ASN A 440 6.97 -63.34 -34.35
CA ASN A 440 6.96 -64.05 -33.08
C ASN A 440 7.86 -63.43 -31.97
N ILE A 441 7.82 -62.10 -31.83
CA ILE A 441 8.56 -61.33 -30.82
C ILE A 441 7.55 -60.64 -29.87
N ASP A 442 7.70 -60.87 -28.56
CA ASP A 442 6.84 -60.27 -27.54
C ASP A 442 7.07 -58.75 -27.35
N LEU A 443 5.99 -57.98 -27.45
CA LEU A 443 6.02 -56.51 -27.48
C LEU A 443 6.13 -55.86 -26.08
N TYR A 444 7.09 -56.29 -25.25
CA TYR A 444 7.37 -55.62 -23.96
C TYR A 444 8.85 -55.48 -23.56
N CYS A 445 9.81 -55.98 -24.37
CA CYS A 445 11.25 -55.92 -24.08
C CYS A 445 12.07 -55.17 -25.16
N ALA A 446 11.74 -53.90 -25.40
CA ALA A 446 12.32 -53.11 -26.51
C ALA A 446 13.35 -52.01 -26.11
N THR A 447 13.83 -51.97 -24.85
CA THR A 447 14.74 -50.91 -24.36
C THR A 447 16.18 -51.36 -24.01
N SER A 448 16.43 -52.67 -23.86
CA SER A 448 17.76 -53.19 -23.44
C SER A 448 18.64 -53.72 -24.56
N VAL A 449 18.11 -53.93 -25.78
CA VAL A 449 18.83 -54.59 -26.89
C VAL A 449 19.61 -53.59 -27.77
N THR A 450 19.23 -52.31 -27.73
CA THR A 450 19.65 -51.26 -28.69
C THR A 450 21.15 -50.91 -28.68
N LYS A 451 21.97 -51.49 -27.79
CA LYS A 451 23.42 -51.26 -27.69
C LYS A 451 24.31 -52.34 -28.33
N CYS A 452 23.80 -53.51 -28.71
CA CYS A 452 24.66 -54.62 -29.17
C CYS A 452 24.73 -54.83 -30.70
N CYS A 453 23.78 -54.31 -31.49
CA CYS A 453 23.69 -54.64 -32.93
C CYS A 453 24.34 -53.62 -33.89
N PHE A 454 24.95 -52.55 -33.38
CA PHE A 454 25.41 -51.40 -34.17
C PHE A 454 26.78 -51.55 -34.88
N VAL A 455 27.15 -52.79 -35.27
CA VAL A 455 28.49 -53.09 -35.83
C VAL A 455 28.45 -53.59 -37.29
N SER A 456 27.30 -54.06 -37.82
CA SER A 456 27.27 -54.72 -39.14
C SER A 456 25.98 -54.51 -39.97
N MET A 457 25.74 -53.29 -40.48
CA MET A 457 24.83 -53.08 -41.62
C MET A 457 25.32 -51.97 -42.59
N PRO A 458 24.93 -52.01 -43.89
CA PRO A 458 25.43 -51.09 -44.92
C PRO A 458 24.86 -49.67 -44.85
N ARG A 459 25.63 -48.68 -45.32
CA ARG A 459 25.32 -47.24 -45.20
C ARG A 459 24.02 -46.76 -45.88
N HIS A 460 23.40 -47.52 -46.78
CA HIS A 460 22.24 -47.05 -47.55
C HIS A 460 20.92 -47.01 -46.78
N THR A 461 20.77 -47.75 -45.67
CA THR A 461 19.53 -47.74 -44.86
C THR A 461 19.48 -46.58 -43.85
N ALA A 462 20.59 -45.85 -43.65
CA ALA A 462 20.73 -44.86 -42.59
C ALA A 462 19.97 -43.54 -42.83
N LEU A 463 19.49 -43.28 -44.06
CA LEU A 463 18.91 -42.00 -44.45
C LEU A 463 17.39 -41.86 -44.20
N TYR A 464 16.67 -42.94 -43.87
CA TYR A 464 15.21 -42.93 -43.66
C TYR A 464 14.77 -43.31 -42.24
N LEU A 465 15.70 -43.60 -41.31
CA LEU A 465 15.36 -43.83 -39.90
C LEU A 465 14.94 -42.58 -39.10
N PRO A 466 15.43 -41.34 -39.37
CA PRO A 466 15.04 -40.17 -38.58
C PRO A 466 13.52 -39.92 -38.55
N GLU A 467 12.84 -40.11 -39.68
CA GLU A 467 11.40 -39.81 -39.84
C GLU A 467 10.48 -40.84 -39.14
N ILE A 468 10.97 -42.07 -38.91
CA ILE A 468 10.22 -43.11 -38.19
C ILE A 468 10.36 -42.93 -36.66
N ILE A 469 11.50 -42.42 -36.20
CA ILE A 469 11.74 -42.14 -34.78
C ILE A 469 11.03 -40.84 -34.33
N SER A 470 10.86 -39.85 -35.22
CA SER A 470 10.02 -38.67 -34.96
C SER A 470 8.50 -38.97 -34.90
N GLY A 471 8.07 -40.17 -35.30
CA GLY A 471 6.67 -40.60 -35.26
C GLY A 471 6.17 -41.10 -33.91
N TRP A 472 7.04 -41.17 -32.88
CA TRP A 472 6.66 -41.57 -31.52
C TRP A 472 6.44 -40.32 -30.66
N PRO A 473 5.31 -40.21 -29.92
CA PRO A 473 5.01 -39.01 -29.14
C PRO A 473 5.94 -38.88 -27.93
N THR A 474 6.95 -38.00 -28.04
CA THR A 474 7.52 -37.31 -26.89
C THR A 474 6.45 -36.41 -26.26
N VAL A 475 6.58 -36.10 -24.96
CA VAL A 475 5.57 -35.38 -24.15
C VAL A 475 5.44 -33.87 -24.53
N GLU A 476 5.96 -33.47 -25.69
CA GLU A 476 5.92 -32.10 -26.17
C GLU A 476 4.55 -31.77 -26.78
N LYS A 477 3.73 -31.05 -26.01
CA LYS A 477 2.38 -30.59 -26.40
C LYS A 477 1.40 -31.71 -26.77
N MET A 478 1.34 -32.76 -25.95
CA MET A 478 0.03 -33.41 -25.76
C MET A 478 -0.93 -32.36 -25.21
N ARG A 479 -2.15 -32.28 -25.77
CA ARG A 479 -3.17 -31.32 -25.31
C ARG A 479 -3.67 -31.72 -23.91
N ASP A 480 -4.18 -30.78 -23.13
CA ASP A 480 -4.84 -31.09 -21.84
C ASP A 480 -5.88 -32.19 -21.97
N GLU A 481 -6.67 -32.14 -23.06
CA GLU A 481 -7.70 -33.13 -23.42
C GLU A 481 -7.13 -34.56 -23.63
N GLU A 482 -5.88 -34.69 -24.07
CA GLU A 482 -5.19 -35.98 -24.25
C GLU A 482 -4.55 -36.47 -22.94
N GLN A 483 -4.04 -35.55 -22.11
CA GLN A 483 -3.57 -35.84 -20.75
C GLN A 483 -4.72 -36.26 -19.82
N GLU A 484 -5.90 -35.66 -20.00
CA GLU A 484 -7.15 -35.99 -19.32
C GLU A 484 -7.70 -37.35 -19.79
N ALA A 485 -7.64 -37.65 -21.09
CA ALA A 485 -7.99 -38.96 -21.63
C ALA A 485 -7.11 -40.09 -21.06
N LEU A 486 -5.78 -39.91 -21.06
CA LEU A 486 -4.84 -40.87 -20.47
C LEU A 486 -5.09 -41.09 -18.96
N LEU A 487 -5.39 -40.02 -18.22
CA LEU A 487 -5.72 -40.10 -16.80
C LEU A 487 -7.05 -40.84 -16.57
N SER A 488 -8.05 -40.59 -17.41
CA SER A 488 -9.37 -41.24 -17.33
C SER A 488 -9.28 -42.74 -17.62
N GLU A 489 -8.48 -43.15 -18.63
CA GLU A 489 -8.21 -44.55 -18.95
C GLU A 489 -7.51 -45.26 -17.77
N ALA A 490 -6.40 -44.71 -17.28
CA ALA A 490 -5.67 -45.27 -16.13
C ALA A 490 -6.54 -45.33 -14.86
N SER A 491 -7.30 -44.27 -14.57
CA SER A 491 -8.20 -44.24 -13.40
C SER A 491 -9.34 -45.26 -13.49
N THR A 492 -9.79 -45.56 -14.71
CA THR A 492 -10.81 -46.59 -14.94
C THR A 492 -10.22 -47.99 -14.76
N SER A 493 -9.00 -48.24 -15.26
CA SER A 493 -8.24 -49.48 -15.01
C SER A 493 -8.01 -49.74 -13.51
N VAL A 494 -7.61 -48.69 -12.76
CA VAL A 494 -7.44 -48.75 -11.30
C VAL A 494 -8.76 -49.11 -10.61
N ARG A 495 -9.85 -48.37 -10.87
CA ARG A 495 -11.16 -48.62 -10.22
C ARG A 495 -11.71 -50.01 -10.55
N GLN A 496 -11.56 -50.48 -11.79
CA GLN A 496 -12.02 -51.82 -12.18
C GLN A 496 -11.23 -52.93 -11.48
N SER A 497 -9.90 -52.80 -11.42
CA SER A 497 -9.02 -53.76 -10.76
C SER A 497 -9.22 -53.75 -9.23
N ALA A 498 -9.43 -52.58 -8.63
CA ALA A 498 -9.73 -52.44 -7.21
C ALA A 498 -11.13 -52.97 -6.83
N PHE A 499 -12.13 -52.85 -7.70
CA PHE A 499 -13.42 -53.52 -7.53
C PHE A 499 -13.26 -55.05 -7.48
N TYR A 500 -12.44 -55.63 -8.36
CA TYR A 500 -12.15 -57.07 -8.30
C TYR A 500 -11.32 -57.46 -7.07
N MET A 501 -10.41 -56.60 -6.59
CA MET A 501 -9.70 -56.79 -5.33
C MET A 501 -10.68 -56.86 -4.14
N LYS A 502 -11.57 -55.87 -4.00
CA LYS A 502 -12.60 -55.82 -2.95
C LYS A 502 -13.52 -57.06 -3.00
N ARG A 503 -14.02 -57.41 -4.19
CA ARG A 503 -14.85 -58.61 -4.38
C ARG A 503 -14.11 -59.94 -4.14
N ALA A 504 -12.78 -59.94 -4.04
CA ALA A 504 -11.98 -61.10 -3.62
C ALA A 504 -11.71 -61.10 -2.10
N MET A 505 -11.73 -59.94 -1.44
CA MET A 505 -11.74 -59.83 0.03
C MET A 505 -13.07 -60.36 0.60
N ASP A 506 -14.19 -60.05 -0.06
CA ASP A 506 -15.54 -60.56 0.28
C ASP A 506 -15.70 -62.08 0.02
N GLY A 507 -14.73 -62.74 -0.63
CA GLY A 507 -14.83 -64.11 -1.13
C GLY A 507 -14.86 -65.21 -0.06
N GLY A 508 -14.16 -65.00 1.06
CA GLY A 508 -14.33 -65.76 2.30
C GLY A 508 -13.95 -67.25 2.27
N GLY A 509 -12.91 -67.69 1.54
CA GLY A 509 -12.61 -69.13 1.39
C GLY A 509 -11.12 -69.54 1.33
N THR A 510 -10.44 -69.61 2.48
CA THR A 510 -9.09 -70.24 2.70
C THR A 510 -7.89 -69.53 2.03
N GLU A 511 -6.64 -70.01 2.28
CA GLU A 511 -5.36 -69.36 1.91
C GLU A 511 -5.23 -68.90 0.44
N VAL A 512 -6.06 -69.42 -0.48
CA VAL A 512 -5.98 -69.16 -1.92
C VAL A 512 -6.41 -67.74 -2.30
N ASP A 513 -7.38 -67.15 -1.61
CA ASP A 513 -7.98 -65.87 -1.99
C ASP A 513 -6.99 -64.69 -1.90
N ILE A 514 -6.03 -64.74 -0.97
CA ILE A 514 -5.10 -63.62 -0.75
C ILE A 514 -4.10 -63.45 -1.90
N ALA A 515 -3.72 -64.56 -2.56
CA ALA A 515 -2.93 -64.51 -3.78
C ALA A 515 -3.70 -63.85 -4.94
N LEU A 516 -5.03 -63.96 -4.96
CA LEU A 516 -5.91 -63.30 -5.93
C LEU A 516 -6.11 -61.81 -5.59
N VAL A 517 -6.31 -61.47 -4.31
CA VAL A 517 -6.35 -60.08 -3.80
C VAL A 517 -5.05 -59.33 -4.14
N LEU A 518 -3.89 -59.89 -3.79
CA LEU A 518 -2.57 -59.31 -4.09
C LEU A 518 -2.30 -59.20 -5.59
N LYS A 519 -2.82 -60.13 -6.40
CA LYS A 519 -2.73 -60.04 -7.87
C LYS A 519 -3.53 -58.83 -8.39
N HIS A 520 -4.78 -58.66 -7.98
CA HIS A 520 -5.60 -57.52 -8.39
C HIS A 520 -5.03 -56.18 -7.89
N ALA A 521 -4.41 -56.15 -6.71
CA ALA A 521 -3.64 -55.00 -6.23
C ALA A 521 -2.41 -54.71 -7.11
N ALA A 522 -1.63 -55.75 -7.45
CA ALA A 522 -0.48 -55.62 -8.35
C ALA A 522 -0.88 -55.20 -9.78
N ASP A 523 -2.12 -55.47 -10.19
CA ASP A 523 -2.68 -55.05 -11.47
C ASP A 523 -3.05 -53.56 -11.47
N PHE A 524 -3.71 -52.98 -10.46
CA PHE A 524 -3.89 -51.51 -10.43
C PHE A 524 -2.58 -50.74 -10.20
N LEU A 525 -1.67 -51.29 -9.37
CA LEU A 525 -0.33 -50.72 -9.17
C LEU A 525 0.52 -50.70 -10.46
N ARG A 526 0.11 -51.43 -11.50
CA ARG A 526 0.76 -51.43 -12.81
C ARG A 526 0.62 -50.07 -13.50
N GLU A 527 -0.45 -49.33 -13.27
CA GLU A 527 -0.69 -48.02 -13.91
C GLU A 527 0.29 -46.94 -13.44
N LEU A 528 0.77 -47.04 -12.18
CA LEU A 528 1.87 -46.19 -11.66
C LEU A 528 3.22 -46.42 -12.39
N ARG A 529 3.30 -47.36 -13.34
CA ARG A 529 4.43 -47.54 -14.25
C ARG A 529 4.34 -46.67 -15.52
N THR A 530 3.36 -45.77 -15.64
CA THR A 530 3.34 -44.77 -16.71
C THR A 530 4.50 -43.75 -16.58
N SER A 531 4.84 -43.12 -17.71
CA SER A 531 5.62 -41.87 -17.79
C SER A 531 5.00 -40.91 -18.80
N LEU A 532 3.72 -41.12 -19.15
CA LEU A 532 2.98 -40.28 -20.10
C LEU A 532 2.17 -39.19 -19.40
N LEU A 533 1.88 -39.34 -18.10
CA LEU A 533 1.16 -38.36 -17.30
C LEU A 533 2.09 -37.29 -16.75
N SER A 534 1.64 -36.04 -16.84
CA SER A 534 2.22 -34.88 -16.13
C SER A 534 2.33 -35.11 -14.61
N PRO A 535 3.15 -34.36 -13.88
CA PRO A 535 3.24 -34.46 -12.43
C PRO A 535 1.89 -34.30 -11.70
N LYS A 536 1.05 -33.34 -12.10
CA LYS A 536 -0.31 -33.17 -11.55
C LYS A 536 -1.21 -34.38 -11.84
N ASN A 537 -1.32 -34.82 -13.09
CA ASN A 537 -2.19 -35.95 -13.44
C ASN A 537 -1.70 -37.26 -12.79
N TYR A 538 -0.38 -37.43 -12.62
CA TYR A 538 0.19 -38.55 -11.88
C TYR A 538 -0.11 -38.47 -10.37
N TYR A 539 -0.16 -37.27 -9.78
CA TYR A 539 -0.60 -37.07 -8.38
C TYR A 539 -2.05 -37.53 -8.19
N GLU A 540 -2.96 -37.17 -9.10
CA GLU A 540 -4.37 -37.58 -9.06
C GLU A 540 -4.52 -39.11 -9.15
N LEU A 541 -3.80 -39.75 -10.08
CA LEU A 541 -3.75 -41.22 -10.19
C LEU A 541 -3.14 -41.87 -8.94
N TYR A 542 -2.08 -41.28 -8.38
CA TYR A 542 -1.43 -41.75 -7.16
C TYR A 542 -2.38 -41.70 -5.96
N MET A 543 -3.13 -40.61 -5.77
CA MET A 543 -4.09 -40.49 -4.67
C MET A 543 -5.22 -41.52 -4.76
N LEU A 544 -5.74 -41.78 -5.96
CA LEU A 544 -6.71 -42.85 -6.21
C LEU A 544 -6.14 -44.23 -5.84
N VAL A 545 -4.90 -44.51 -6.21
CA VAL A 545 -4.23 -45.78 -5.88
C VAL A 545 -3.92 -45.91 -4.38
N VAL A 546 -3.52 -44.83 -3.70
CA VAL A 546 -3.26 -44.83 -2.25
C VAL A 546 -4.53 -45.11 -1.44
N GLU A 547 -5.69 -44.59 -1.87
CA GLU A 547 -6.96 -44.89 -1.20
C GLU A 547 -7.33 -46.38 -1.31
N GLU A 548 -7.11 -46.98 -2.48
CA GLU A 548 -7.31 -48.42 -2.66
C GLU A 548 -6.28 -49.28 -1.90
N LEU A 549 -5.05 -48.79 -1.73
CA LEU A 549 -4.06 -49.42 -0.84
C LEU A 549 -4.45 -49.36 0.63
N ARG A 550 -5.13 -48.30 1.11
CA ARG A 550 -5.63 -48.24 2.50
C ARG A 550 -6.64 -49.34 2.81
N VAL A 551 -7.55 -49.61 1.87
CA VAL A 551 -8.50 -50.73 1.98
C VAL A 551 -7.75 -52.08 2.03
N LEU A 552 -6.69 -52.23 1.25
CA LEU A 552 -5.83 -53.42 1.30
C LEU A 552 -5.09 -53.56 2.64
N THR A 553 -4.52 -52.48 3.19
CA THR A 553 -3.88 -52.50 4.52
C THR A 553 -4.89 -52.93 5.59
N ALA A 554 -6.05 -52.28 5.66
CA ALA A 554 -7.09 -52.58 6.64
C ALA A 554 -7.60 -54.02 6.54
N TYR A 555 -7.73 -54.57 5.32
CA TYR A 555 -8.06 -55.99 5.14
C TYR A 555 -6.94 -56.90 5.68
N ILE A 556 -5.68 -56.65 5.34
CA ILE A 556 -4.54 -57.49 5.79
C ILE A 556 -4.39 -57.45 7.32
N GLU A 557 -4.68 -56.34 7.97
CA GLU A 557 -4.72 -56.23 9.44
C GLU A 557 -5.78 -57.13 10.10
N THR A 558 -6.86 -57.49 9.40
CA THR A 558 -7.91 -58.38 9.94
C THR A 558 -7.64 -59.88 9.76
N LEU A 559 -6.52 -60.26 9.11
CA LEU A 559 -6.19 -61.65 8.79
C LEU A 559 -5.25 -62.28 9.82
N ASP A 560 -5.68 -63.38 10.46
CA ASP A 560 -4.84 -64.22 11.33
C ASP A 560 -3.85 -65.06 10.51
N ILE A 561 -2.80 -64.41 10.00
CA ILE A 561 -1.83 -64.97 9.06
C ILE A 561 -0.41 -64.53 9.41
N ASN A 562 0.56 -65.42 9.17
CA ASN A 562 1.98 -65.10 9.31
C ASN A 562 2.41 -64.03 8.28
N VAL A 563 2.38 -62.76 8.70
CA VAL A 563 2.68 -61.60 7.85
C VAL A 563 4.13 -61.60 7.34
N ARG A 564 5.07 -62.27 8.04
CA ARG A 564 6.46 -62.43 7.58
C ARG A 564 6.55 -63.31 6.32
N LYS A 565 5.79 -64.41 6.27
CA LYS A 565 5.59 -65.24 5.05
C LYS A 565 4.93 -64.42 3.92
N LEU A 566 4.01 -63.51 4.25
CA LEU A 566 3.37 -62.61 3.28
C LEU A 566 4.36 -61.58 2.70
N TYR A 567 5.25 -61.04 3.53
CA TYR A 567 6.31 -60.10 3.12
C TYR A 567 7.24 -60.75 2.09
N GLU A 568 7.69 -61.99 2.34
CA GLU A 568 8.46 -62.79 1.39
C GLU A 568 7.67 -63.09 0.09
N GLN A 569 6.41 -63.48 0.20
CA GLN A 569 5.56 -63.77 -0.97
C GLN A 569 5.40 -62.56 -1.90
N VAL A 570 5.22 -61.36 -1.35
CA VAL A 570 5.11 -60.11 -2.12
C VAL A 570 6.39 -59.80 -2.90
N GLN A 571 7.57 -60.17 -2.39
CA GLN A 571 8.83 -59.94 -3.10
C GLN A 571 8.94 -60.71 -4.42
N SER A 572 8.17 -61.79 -4.61
CA SER A 572 8.15 -62.57 -5.84
C SER A 572 7.45 -61.85 -7.02
N SER A 573 6.79 -60.71 -6.78
CA SER A 573 6.18 -59.89 -7.82
C SER A 573 7.23 -59.33 -8.80
N GLY A 574 7.15 -59.77 -10.07
CA GLY A 574 8.16 -59.46 -11.09
C GLY A 574 8.22 -57.99 -11.54
N ASN A 575 7.28 -57.14 -11.15
CA ASN A 575 7.28 -55.71 -11.48
C ASN A 575 7.68 -54.86 -10.26
N VAL A 576 8.83 -54.20 -10.35
CA VAL A 576 9.46 -53.47 -9.22
C VAL A 576 8.56 -52.41 -8.55
N VAL A 577 7.73 -51.68 -9.30
CA VAL A 577 6.83 -50.66 -8.73
C VAL A 577 5.69 -51.30 -7.92
N PRO A 578 4.83 -52.18 -8.49
CA PRO A 578 3.86 -52.96 -7.71
C PRO A 578 4.46 -53.68 -6.51
N ARG A 579 5.62 -54.34 -6.70
CA ARG A 579 6.32 -55.05 -5.61
C ARG A 579 6.59 -54.13 -4.42
N LEU A 580 7.15 -52.95 -4.65
CA LEU A 580 7.58 -52.07 -3.55
C LEU A 580 6.40 -51.37 -2.84
N TYR A 581 5.33 -51.00 -3.56
CA TYR A 581 4.12 -50.49 -2.90
C TYR A 581 3.48 -51.56 -2.00
N LEU A 582 3.36 -52.80 -2.47
CA LEU A 582 2.86 -53.91 -1.65
C LEU A 582 3.82 -54.26 -0.50
N LEU A 583 5.13 -54.16 -0.72
CA LEU A 583 6.15 -54.43 0.32
C LEU A 583 6.07 -53.40 1.46
N VAL A 584 5.80 -52.12 1.14
CA VAL A 584 5.53 -51.09 2.15
C VAL A 584 4.24 -51.40 2.91
N VAL A 585 3.13 -51.74 2.23
CA VAL A 585 1.85 -52.09 2.88
C VAL A 585 1.99 -53.28 3.83
N VAL A 586 2.55 -54.39 3.37
CA VAL A 586 2.76 -55.58 4.22
C VAL A 586 3.81 -55.30 5.30
N GLY A 587 4.85 -54.52 4.99
CA GLY A 587 5.83 -54.05 5.95
C GLY A 587 5.22 -53.26 7.11
N THR A 588 4.28 -52.34 6.84
CA THR A 588 3.57 -51.61 7.90
C THR A 588 2.71 -52.52 8.77
N VAL A 589 2.04 -53.54 8.22
CA VAL A 589 1.30 -54.51 9.05
C VAL A 589 2.26 -55.38 9.88
N CYS A 590 3.44 -55.74 9.37
CA CYS A 590 4.49 -56.38 10.18
C CYS A 590 4.92 -55.50 11.36
N MET A 591 5.18 -54.21 11.14
CA MET A 591 5.57 -53.24 12.19
C MET A 591 4.49 -53.08 13.27
N LYS A 592 3.22 -53.06 12.85
CA LYS A 592 2.05 -52.96 13.74
C LYS A 592 1.87 -54.21 14.61
N ASN A 593 2.19 -55.38 14.08
CA ASN A 593 2.03 -56.67 14.78
C ASN A 593 3.23 -57.04 15.66
N ASP A 594 4.45 -56.62 15.31
CA ASP A 594 5.66 -56.82 16.11
C ASP A 594 6.60 -55.61 15.98
N ALA A 595 6.48 -54.70 16.96
CA ALA A 595 7.28 -53.47 17.02
C ALA A 595 8.80 -53.73 17.10
N SER A 596 9.25 -54.92 17.55
CA SER A 596 10.67 -55.22 17.67
C SER A 596 11.38 -55.35 16.32
N VAL A 597 10.64 -55.69 15.25
CA VAL A 597 11.18 -55.81 13.88
C VAL A 597 11.17 -54.48 13.12
N THR A 598 10.55 -53.42 13.68
CA THR A 598 10.36 -52.14 12.99
C THR A 598 11.68 -51.52 12.55
N GLY A 599 12.70 -51.47 13.42
CA GLY A 599 14.01 -50.93 13.07
C GLY A 599 14.70 -51.68 11.91
N GLU A 600 14.54 -53.01 11.82
CA GLU A 600 15.05 -53.81 10.70
C GLU A 600 14.27 -53.55 9.41
N LEU A 601 12.93 -53.58 9.48
CA LEU A 601 12.04 -53.40 8.32
C LEU A 601 12.15 -51.98 7.73
N VAL A 602 12.29 -50.95 8.56
CA VAL A 602 12.50 -49.56 8.12
C VAL A 602 13.83 -49.41 7.37
N LYS A 603 14.89 -50.09 7.84
CA LYS A 603 16.20 -50.13 7.17
C LYS A 603 16.17 -50.92 5.85
N ASP A 604 15.45 -52.03 5.79
CA ASP A 604 15.23 -52.81 4.55
C ASP A 604 14.44 -51.99 3.51
N LEU A 605 13.27 -51.47 3.89
CA LEU A 605 12.38 -50.73 2.99
C LEU A 605 13.06 -49.50 2.36
N VAL A 606 13.88 -48.74 3.11
CA VAL A 606 14.54 -47.53 2.55
C VAL A 606 15.61 -47.86 1.50
N GLU A 607 16.27 -49.01 1.61
CA GLU A 607 17.21 -49.52 0.60
C GLU A 607 16.47 -50.24 -0.55
N MET A 608 15.43 -51.01 -0.27
CA MET A 608 14.64 -51.66 -1.32
C MET A 608 13.92 -50.65 -2.22
N VAL A 609 13.41 -49.54 -1.65
CA VAL A 609 12.86 -48.40 -2.42
C VAL A 609 13.92 -47.66 -3.23
N LYS A 610 15.21 -47.73 -2.86
CA LYS A 610 16.33 -47.18 -3.66
C LYS A 610 16.46 -47.82 -5.04
N GLY A 611 15.85 -48.99 -5.28
CA GLY A 611 15.73 -49.60 -6.60
C GLY A 611 14.99 -48.73 -7.64
N VAL A 612 14.13 -47.80 -7.23
CA VAL A 612 13.35 -46.94 -8.15
C VAL A 612 14.06 -45.61 -8.41
N GLN A 613 15.02 -45.65 -9.34
CA GLN A 613 15.82 -44.47 -9.73
C GLN A 613 15.13 -43.54 -10.77
N HIS A 614 13.89 -43.83 -11.19
CA HIS A 614 13.08 -42.92 -12.03
C HIS A 614 12.46 -41.81 -11.16
N ALA A 615 12.84 -40.56 -11.39
CA ALA A 615 12.49 -39.40 -10.56
C ALA A 615 11.04 -39.36 -10.05
N GLN A 616 10.06 -39.02 -10.91
CA GLN A 616 8.62 -38.92 -10.57
C GLN A 616 8.12 -40.11 -9.74
N ARG A 617 8.14 -41.33 -10.30
CA ARG A 617 7.71 -42.57 -9.64
C ARG A 617 8.42 -42.84 -8.29
N GLY A 618 9.71 -42.51 -8.21
CA GLY A 618 10.53 -42.67 -7.00
C GLY A 618 10.15 -41.66 -5.91
N LEU A 619 9.87 -40.39 -6.27
CA LEU A 619 9.37 -39.37 -5.34
C LEU A 619 8.04 -39.82 -4.71
N PHE A 620 7.09 -40.27 -5.52
CA PHE A 620 5.80 -40.77 -5.04
C PHE A 620 5.93 -42.01 -4.14
N LEU A 621 6.79 -42.98 -4.51
CA LEU A 621 7.02 -44.17 -3.68
C LEU A 621 7.75 -43.84 -2.35
N ARG A 622 8.70 -42.90 -2.35
CA ARG A 622 9.37 -42.43 -1.12
C ARG A 622 8.44 -41.60 -0.23
N HIS A 623 7.55 -40.81 -0.82
CA HIS A 623 6.50 -40.11 -0.09
C HIS A 623 5.50 -41.11 0.54
N PHE A 624 5.07 -42.13 -0.21
CA PHE A 624 4.22 -43.22 0.31
C PHE A 624 4.87 -43.98 1.48
N LEU A 625 6.16 -44.31 1.37
CA LEU A 625 6.94 -44.93 2.44
C LEU A 625 6.91 -44.07 3.73
N VAL A 626 7.26 -42.79 3.63
CA VAL A 626 7.30 -41.87 4.78
C VAL A 626 5.92 -41.61 5.37
N VAL A 627 4.85 -41.60 4.57
CA VAL A 627 3.47 -41.44 5.05
C VAL A 627 2.98 -42.70 5.76
N SER A 628 3.30 -43.90 5.24
CA SER A 628 2.78 -45.17 5.76
C SER A 628 3.52 -45.63 7.03
N VAL A 629 4.84 -45.42 7.09
CA VAL A 629 5.66 -45.79 8.26
C VAL A 629 5.49 -44.80 9.42
N LYS A 630 4.94 -43.60 9.19
CA LYS A 630 4.87 -42.47 10.14
C LYS A 630 4.51 -42.84 11.58
N GLU A 631 3.50 -43.68 11.77
CA GLU A 631 2.93 -44.01 13.10
C GLU A 631 3.69 -45.14 13.82
N HIS A 632 4.74 -45.68 13.20
CA HIS A 632 5.58 -46.75 13.73
C HIS A 632 7.01 -46.25 14.09
N LEU A 633 7.36 -45.01 13.73
CA LEU A 633 8.68 -44.43 14.03
C LEU A 633 8.85 -44.16 15.53
N ASP A 634 7.75 -43.90 16.24
CA ASP A 634 7.70 -43.67 17.69
C ASP A 634 7.97 -44.95 18.51
N HIS A 635 8.34 -46.05 17.84
CA HIS A 635 8.76 -47.33 18.44
C HIS A 635 10.22 -47.70 18.07
N VAL A 636 10.95 -46.77 17.44
CA VAL A 636 12.33 -46.92 16.99
C VAL A 636 13.17 -45.85 17.69
N ASP A 637 14.43 -46.19 18.01
CA ASP A 637 15.38 -45.24 18.60
C ASP A 637 15.53 -43.98 17.73
N VAL A 638 15.65 -42.82 18.37
CA VAL A 638 15.56 -41.49 17.74
C VAL A 638 16.66 -41.30 16.70
N ASP A 639 17.88 -41.75 16.99
CA ASP A 639 19.00 -41.68 16.05
C ASP A 639 18.78 -42.59 14.82
N GLU A 640 18.12 -43.73 14.98
CA GLU A 640 17.75 -44.61 13.86
C GLU A 640 16.59 -44.04 13.02
N ALA A 641 15.57 -43.46 13.67
CA ALA A 641 14.46 -42.78 13.01
C ALA A 641 14.94 -41.55 12.21
N ILE A 642 15.82 -40.73 12.81
CA ILE A 642 16.51 -39.62 12.11
C ILE A 642 17.37 -40.15 10.97
N ALA A 643 18.16 -41.20 11.18
CA ALA A 643 19.00 -41.77 10.13
C ALA A 643 18.18 -42.30 8.94
N PHE A 644 17.01 -42.91 9.19
CA PHE A 644 16.06 -43.30 8.15
C PHE A 644 15.48 -42.09 7.39
N LEU A 645 14.92 -41.11 8.12
CA LEU A 645 14.24 -39.96 7.50
C LEU A 645 15.21 -39.10 6.69
N VAL A 646 16.39 -38.80 7.21
CA VAL A 646 17.43 -38.01 6.51
C VAL A 646 17.95 -38.76 5.28
N LYS A 647 18.16 -40.09 5.38
CA LYS A 647 18.58 -40.93 4.24
C LYS A 647 17.51 -41.00 3.14
N ASN A 648 16.23 -41.11 3.51
CA ASN A 648 15.15 -41.06 2.53
C ASN A 648 15.02 -39.67 1.90
N TRP A 649 15.17 -38.60 2.69
CA TRP A 649 15.10 -37.22 2.21
C TRP A 649 16.23 -36.88 1.24
N ASP A 650 17.47 -37.29 1.52
CA ASP A 650 18.60 -37.13 0.59
C ASP A 650 18.33 -37.81 -0.77
N GLU A 651 17.95 -39.09 -0.77
CA GLU A 651 17.58 -39.81 -1.99
C GLU A 651 16.37 -39.18 -2.71
N THR A 652 15.42 -38.60 -1.96
CA THR A 652 14.26 -37.86 -2.50
C THR A 652 14.71 -36.55 -3.16
N ASN A 653 15.61 -35.79 -2.54
CA ASN A 653 16.21 -34.59 -3.10
C ASN A 653 17.02 -34.91 -4.37
N ARG A 654 17.83 -35.97 -4.35
CA ARG A 654 18.58 -36.45 -5.53
C ARG A 654 17.66 -36.85 -6.69
N LEU A 655 16.51 -37.48 -6.41
CA LEU A 655 15.48 -37.79 -7.42
C LEU A 655 14.82 -36.52 -7.99
N TRP A 656 14.53 -35.53 -7.14
CA TRP A 656 13.92 -34.25 -7.55
C TRP A 656 14.86 -33.38 -8.39
N ILE A 657 16.13 -33.27 -8.01
CA ILE A 657 17.17 -32.58 -8.81
C ILE A 657 17.41 -33.31 -10.13
N ARG A 658 17.33 -34.66 -10.15
CA ARG A 658 17.47 -35.45 -11.39
C ARG A 658 16.42 -35.10 -12.45
N MET A 659 15.23 -34.62 -12.08
CA MET A 659 14.22 -34.13 -13.03
C MET A 659 14.76 -33.02 -13.94
N GLN A 660 15.65 -32.16 -13.42
CA GLN A 660 16.29 -31.07 -14.18
C GLN A 660 17.02 -31.56 -15.45
N TYR A 661 17.48 -32.81 -15.43
CA TYR A 661 18.32 -33.45 -16.45
C TYR A 661 17.62 -34.59 -17.20
N GLN A 662 16.31 -34.83 -17.00
CA GLN A 662 15.60 -35.87 -17.73
C GLN A 662 15.39 -35.48 -19.20
N SER A 663 15.81 -36.36 -20.11
CA SER A 663 15.85 -36.15 -21.57
C SER A 663 14.49 -36.02 -22.26
N ASN A 664 13.40 -36.32 -21.56
CA ASN A 664 12.07 -36.49 -22.17
C ASN A 664 11.34 -35.15 -22.43
N ILE A 665 11.80 -34.06 -21.82
CA ILE A 665 11.24 -32.71 -21.94
C ILE A 665 12.39 -31.79 -22.36
N LYS A 666 12.34 -31.21 -23.56
CA LYS A 666 13.43 -30.36 -24.06
C LYS A 666 13.48 -28.98 -23.36
N ASP A 667 12.32 -28.36 -23.14
CA ASP A 667 12.24 -27.04 -22.50
C ASP A 667 12.66 -27.07 -21.03
N LYS A 668 13.60 -26.18 -20.68
CA LYS A 668 14.06 -25.97 -19.31
C LYS A 668 12.95 -25.39 -18.43
N LYS A 669 12.16 -24.43 -18.92
CA LYS A 669 11.12 -23.75 -18.11
C LYS A 669 10.03 -24.74 -17.66
N GLN A 670 9.58 -25.61 -18.57
CA GLN A 670 8.62 -26.66 -18.22
C GLN A 670 9.16 -27.62 -17.15
N ARG A 671 10.43 -28.09 -17.25
CA ARG A 671 11.03 -28.93 -16.20
C ARG A 671 11.12 -28.22 -14.86
N GLU A 672 11.39 -26.91 -14.85
CA GLU A 672 11.47 -26.11 -13.62
C GLU A 672 10.08 -25.88 -13.00
N LYS A 673 9.03 -25.69 -13.81
CA LYS A 673 7.63 -25.67 -13.35
C LYS A 673 7.22 -27.02 -12.74
N GLU A 674 7.45 -28.12 -13.44
CA GLU A 674 7.14 -29.48 -12.96
C GLU A 674 7.88 -29.84 -11.66
N ARG A 675 9.12 -29.34 -11.49
CA ARG A 675 9.84 -29.45 -10.22
C ARG A 675 9.20 -28.61 -9.10
N GLN A 676 8.74 -27.39 -9.39
CA GLN A 676 8.04 -26.55 -8.41
C GLN A 676 6.70 -27.16 -7.97
N GLU A 677 5.99 -27.85 -8.85
CA GLU A 677 4.75 -28.59 -8.52
C GLU A 677 5.00 -29.75 -7.53
N LEU A 678 6.09 -30.52 -7.71
CA LEU A 678 6.39 -31.68 -6.84
C LEU A 678 7.17 -31.38 -5.55
N LYS A 679 7.59 -30.13 -5.31
CA LYS A 679 8.50 -29.78 -4.20
C LYS A 679 7.98 -30.20 -2.82
N LEU A 680 6.66 -30.12 -2.61
CA LEU A 680 5.99 -30.51 -1.35
C LEU A 680 6.23 -31.98 -0.96
N LEU A 681 6.42 -32.88 -1.93
CA LEU A 681 6.74 -34.29 -1.65
C LEU A 681 8.11 -34.42 -0.95
N VAL A 682 9.07 -33.55 -1.31
CA VAL A 682 10.41 -33.50 -0.71
C VAL A 682 10.34 -32.91 0.69
N GLY A 683 9.65 -31.77 0.86
CA GLY A 683 9.46 -31.10 2.15
C GLY A 683 8.71 -31.95 3.19
N THR A 684 7.84 -32.88 2.74
CA THR A 684 7.12 -33.80 3.63
C THR A 684 8.05 -34.58 4.56
N SER A 685 9.26 -34.96 4.12
CA SER A 685 10.20 -35.69 4.99
C SER A 685 10.69 -34.83 6.16
N LEU A 686 10.94 -33.54 5.93
CA LEU A 686 11.34 -32.61 6.98
C LEU A 686 10.21 -32.38 7.99
N VAL A 687 8.97 -32.28 7.50
CA VAL A 687 7.76 -32.19 8.33
C VAL A 687 7.55 -33.44 9.20
N ARG A 688 8.09 -34.61 8.83
CA ARG A 688 8.10 -35.78 9.72
C ARG A 688 9.23 -35.74 10.74
N ILE A 689 10.40 -35.22 10.38
CA ILE A 689 11.51 -35.03 11.32
C ILE A 689 11.08 -34.07 12.44
N SER A 690 10.41 -32.95 12.11
CA SER A 690 9.87 -32.00 13.11
C SER A 690 8.61 -32.49 13.86
N GLN A 691 8.24 -33.76 13.71
CA GLN A 691 7.11 -34.41 14.40
C GLN A 691 7.56 -35.55 15.32
N LEU A 692 8.88 -35.72 15.53
CA LEU A 692 9.45 -36.66 16.49
C LEU A 692 9.61 -35.95 17.85
N ASP A 693 8.81 -36.34 18.84
CA ASP A 693 8.69 -35.64 20.12
C ASP A 693 9.98 -35.61 20.96
N GLU A 694 10.92 -36.54 20.72
CA GLU A 694 12.18 -36.65 21.47
C GLU A 694 13.35 -35.81 20.89
N ILE A 695 13.15 -35.04 19.81
CA ILE A 695 14.21 -34.17 19.28
C ILE A 695 14.42 -32.95 20.19
N THR A 696 15.45 -33.03 21.03
CA THR A 696 15.92 -31.88 21.82
C THR A 696 16.68 -30.87 20.95
N THR A 697 16.71 -29.61 21.40
CA THR A 697 17.45 -28.50 20.77
C THR A 697 18.94 -28.81 20.59
N ASP A 698 19.52 -29.64 21.46
CA ASP A 698 20.92 -30.11 21.36
C ASP A 698 21.10 -31.13 20.23
N ILE A 699 20.26 -32.16 20.15
CA ILE A 699 20.28 -33.15 19.05
C ILE A 699 20.06 -32.46 17.70
N TYR A 700 19.17 -31.47 17.66
CA TYR A 700 18.96 -30.65 16.47
C TYR A 700 20.25 -29.91 16.04
N ALA A 701 20.91 -29.24 16.99
CA ALA A 701 22.08 -28.41 16.72
C ALA A 701 23.35 -29.22 16.39
N THR A 702 23.60 -30.34 17.08
CA THR A 702 24.84 -31.11 16.92
C THR A 702 24.78 -32.17 15.81
N THR A 703 23.62 -32.79 15.61
CA THR A 703 23.50 -34.02 14.81
C THR A 703 22.63 -33.82 13.56
N LEU A 704 21.45 -33.23 13.70
CA LEU A 704 20.47 -33.17 12.62
C LEU A 704 20.72 -32.03 11.62
N LEU A 705 20.75 -30.79 12.09
CA LEU A 705 20.90 -29.63 11.20
C LEU A 705 22.22 -29.67 10.40
N PRO A 706 23.40 -29.98 10.97
CA PRO A 706 24.64 -30.03 10.20
C PRO A 706 24.57 -31.00 9.01
N ARG A 707 23.98 -32.19 9.20
CA ARG A 707 23.74 -33.18 8.13
C ARG A 707 22.76 -32.66 7.08
N MET A 708 21.74 -31.91 7.48
CA MET A 708 20.78 -31.32 6.55
C MET A 708 21.38 -30.19 5.72
N LEU A 709 22.18 -29.30 6.34
CA LEU A 709 22.89 -28.24 5.65
C LEU A 709 23.95 -28.81 4.71
N GLU A 710 24.69 -29.84 5.10
CA GLU A 710 25.63 -30.57 4.23
C GLU A 710 24.94 -31.07 2.95
N ILE A 711 23.76 -31.69 3.07
CA ILE A 711 22.97 -32.18 1.91
C ILE A 711 22.55 -31.02 1.00
N ILE A 712 22.12 -29.88 1.56
CA ILE A 712 21.68 -28.71 0.80
C ILE A 712 22.85 -28.02 0.10
N ILE A 713 23.95 -27.75 0.79
CA ILE A 713 25.15 -27.11 0.23
C ILE A 713 25.74 -27.97 -0.91
N ASN A 714 25.85 -29.29 -0.70
CA ASN A 714 26.38 -30.20 -1.71
C ASN A 714 25.46 -30.41 -2.94
N CYS A 715 24.16 -30.10 -2.85
CA CYS A 715 23.24 -30.35 -3.97
C CYS A 715 23.39 -29.34 -5.13
N LYS A 716 23.88 -28.11 -4.84
CA LYS A 716 24.27 -27.03 -5.78
C LYS A 716 23.22 -26.54 -6.80
N ASP A 717 22.02 -27.11 -6.81
CA ASP A 717 20.87 -26.71 -7.62
C ASP A 717 20.11 -25.55 -6.96
N LYS A 718 19.94 -24.43 -7.68
CA LYS A 718 19.29 -23.20 -7.15
C LYS A 718 17.87 -23.46 -6.62
N ILE A 719 17.06 -24.22 -7.35
CA ILE A 719 15.64 -24.46 -6.99
C ILE A 719 15.55 -25.28 -5.71
N ALA A 720 16.42 -26.27 -5.55
CA ALA A 720 16.50 -27.09 -4.34
C ALA A 720 17.06 -26.31 -3.15
N GLN A 721 18.12 -25.53 -3.34
CA GLN A 721 18.72 -24.75 -2.25
C GLN A 721 17.76 -23.70 -1.68
N VAL A 722 17.03 -22.97 -2.53
CA VAL A 722 15.99 -22.03 -2.06
C VAL A 722 14.92 -22.78 -1.25
N TYR A 723 14.21 -23.71 -1.88
CA TYR A 723 13.06 -24.36 -1.27
C TYR A 723 13.39 -25.15 0.01
N LEU A 724 14.56 -25.77 0.10
CA LEU A 724 14.93 -26.57 1.28
C LEU A 724 15.39 -25.69 2.46
N MET A 725 15.98 -24.51 2.21
CA MET A 725 16.28 -23.55 3.28
C MET A 725 15.01 -22.87 3.79
N ASP A 726 14.08 -22.50 2.89
CA ASP A 726 12.72 -22.08 3.26
C ASP A 726 12.01 -23.14 4.11
N CYS A 727 12.10 -24.42 3.72
CA CYS A 727 11.51 -25.50 4.51
C CYS A 727 12.11 -25.60 5.90
N ILE A 728 13.43 -25.43 6.07
CA ILE A 728 14.05 -25.41 7.40
C ILE A 728 13.44 -24.28 8.23
N ILE A 729 13.40 -23.04 7.71
CA ILE A 729 12.84 -21.86 8.40
C ILE A 729 11.35 -22.04 8.72
N GLN A 730 10.57 -22.74 7.89
CA GLN A 730 9.12 -22.90 8.10
C GLN A 730 8.75 -24.08 9.00
N VAL A 731 9.53 -25.16 9.00
CA VAL A 731 9.11 -26.45 9.58
C VAL A 731 9.57 -26.65 11.02
N PHE A 732 10.73 -26.13 11.42
CA PHE A 732 11.26 -26.29 12.77
C PHE A 732 10.78 -25.18 13.73
N PRO A 733 10.86 -25.37 15.06
CA PRO A 733 10.48 -24.34 16.05
C PRO A 733 11.55 -23.27 16.25
N ASP A 734 11.15 -22.14 16.83
CA ASP A 734 11.97 -20.92 16.91
C ASP A 734 13.19 -21.06 17.82
N GLU A 735 13.04 -21.82 18.90
CA GLU A 735 14.10 -22.21 19.84
C GLU A 735 15.28 -22.89 19.14
N PHE A 736 14.98 -23.72 18.13
CA PHE A 736 15.99 -24.43 17.35
C PHE A 736 16.78 -23.44 16.49
N HIS A 737 16.06 -22.53 15.79
CA HIS A 737 16.67 -21.48 14.98
C HIS A 737 17.53 -20.52 15.80
N LEU A 738 17.14 -20.19 17.03
CA LEU A 738 17.94 -19.37 17.95
C LEU A 738 19.24 -20.07 18.36
N LYS A 739 19.20 -21.37 18.69
CA LYS A 739 20.40 -22.13 19.07
C LYS A 739 21.35 -22.40 17.89
N THR A 740 20.83 -22.44 16.66
CA THR A 740 21.62 -22.72 15.44
C THR A 740 21.82 -21.51 14.53
N PHE A 741 21.58 -20.30 15.02
CA PHE A 741 21.53 -19.07 14.22
C PHE A 741 22.79 -18.87 13.36
N ASP A 742 23.96 -18.88 13.99
CA ASP A 742 25.25 -18.64 13.33
C ASP A 742 25.57 -19.73 12.28
N ALA A 743 25.26 -20.99 12.58
CA ALA A 743 25.46 -22.12 11.67
C ALA A 743 24.56 -22.03 10.42
N PHE A 744 23.32 -21.54 10.59
CA PHE A 744 22.40 -21.31 9.47
C PHE A 744 22.87 -20.15 8.58
N LEU A 745 23.30 -19.02 9.18
CA LEU A 745 23.86 -17.90 8.43
C LEU A 745 25.18 -18.24 7.73
N GLN A 746 26.04 -19.08 8.34
CA GLN A 746 27.23 -19.59 7.66
C GLN A 746 26.83 -20.44 6.43
N ALA A 747 25.87 -21.35 6.57
CA ALA A 747 25.40 -22.18 5.46
C ALA A 747 24.77 -21.37 4.31
N LEU A 748 24.07 -20.26 4.61
CA LEU A 748 23.58 -19.32 3.58
C LEU A 748 24.73 -18.75 2.74
N ASN A 749 25.88 -18.44 3.35
CA ASN A 749 27.05 -17.95 2.62
C ASN A 749 27.60 -19.01 1.64
N GLU A 750 27.55 -20.29 2.02
CA GLU A 750 28.07 -21.44 1.23
C GLU A 750 27.13 -21.94 0.11
N LEU A 751 25.90 -21.41 0.00
CA LEU A 751 24.98 -21.74 -1.11
C LEU A 751 25.51 -21.23 -2.46
N ASN A 752 25.00 -21.79 -3.56
CA ASN A 752 25.30 -21.32 -4.92
C ASN A 752 25.07 -19.80 -5.05
N ASN A 753 26.02 -19.04 -5.63
CA ASN A 753 25.98 -17.57 -5.74
C ASN A 753 24.74 -17.03 -6.49
N GLN A 754 24.06 -17.88 -7.28
CA GLN A 754 22.79 -17.54 -7.95
C GLN A 754 21.57 -17.65 -7.04
N VAL A 755 21.68 -18.26 -5.85
CA VAL A 755 20.64 -18.24 -4.81
C VAL A 755 20.64 -16.86 -4.16
N ASP A 756 19.47 -16.22 -4.14
CA ASP A 756 19.26 -15.02 -3.35
C ASP A 756 19.10 -15.44 -1.89
N ILE A 757 19.83 -14.79 -0.99
CA ILE A 757 19.77 -15.07 0.45
C ILE A 757 18.93 -14.03 1.19
N SER A 758 18.55 -12.92 0.54
CA SER A 758 17.78 -11.84 1.16
C SER A 758 16.41 -12.35 1.65
N ASP A 759 15.69 -13.06 0.79
CA ASP A 759 14.42 -13.75 1.13
C ASP A 759 14.54 -14.66 2.37
N HIS A 760 15.60 -15.46 2.45
CA HIS A 760 15.83 -16.42 3.54
C HIS A 760 16.17 -15.73 4.87
N VAL A 761 17.00 -14.69 4.82
CA VAL A 761 17.30 -13.89 6.02
C VAL A 761 16.05 -13.13 6.46
N MET A 762 15.31 -12.52 5.53
CA MET A 762 14.03 -11.85 5.81
C MET A 762 13.02 -12.80 6.48
N ALA A 763 12.82 -14.00 5.92
CA ALA A 763 11.90 -15.00 6.48
C ALA A 763 12.33 -15.48 7.88
N LEU A 764 13.62 -15.65 8.13
CA LEU A 764 14.15 -15.99 9.45
C LEU A 764 13.98 -14.83 10.45
N LEU A 765 14.34 -13.60 10.07
CA LEU A 765 14.29 -12.44 10.96
C LEU A 765 12.85 -12.02 11.31
N GLN A 766 11.93 -12.02 10.34
CA GLN A 766 10.50 -11.76 10.60
C GLN A 766 9.91 -12.82 11.55
N ARG A 767 10.35 -14.08 11.41
CA ARG A 767 9.94 -15.17 12.29
C ARG A 767 10.50 -15.00 13.72
N LEU A 768 11.77 -14.64 13.88
CA LEU A 768 12.38 -14.37 15.18
C LEU A 768 11.83 -13.09 15.86
N ALA A 769 11.50 -12.06 15.09
CA ALA A 769 10.83 -10.87 15.60
C ALA A 769 9.42 -11.19 16.14
N LYS A 770 8.65 -12.01 15.41
CA LYS A 770 7.35 -12.50 15.89
C LYS A 770 7.48 -13.34 17.16
N TYR A 771 8.51 -14.21 17.26
CA TYR A 771 8.79 -14.97 18.48
C TYR A 771 9.10 -14.06 19.69
N HIS A 772 9.91 -13.02 19.49
CA HIS A 772 10.23 -12.02 20.52
C HIS A 772 8.98 -11.26 20.97
N GLN A 773 8.12 -10.85 20.03
CA GLN A 773 6.84 -10.19 20.34
C GLN A 773 5.86 -11.11 21.10
N SER A 774 5.80 -12.41 20.76
CA SER A 774 4.91 -13.35 21.45
C SER A 774 5.38 -13.75 22.85
N ASN A 775 6.70 -13.79 23.08
CA ASN A 775 7.29 -14.18 24.36
C ASN A 775 7.72 -12.93 25.13
N ALA A 776 6.73 -12.30 25.76
CA ALA A 776 6.82 -11.00 26.44
C ALA A 776 8.17 -10.74 27.16
N ASN A 777 8.90 -9.74 26.67
CA ASN A 777 10.20 -9.28 27.18
C ASN A 777 11.31 -10.35 27.24
N HIS A 778 11.27 -11.38 26.38
CA HIS A 778 12.43 -12.25 26.16
C HIS A 778 13.54 -11.50 25.41
N VAL A 779 14.35 -10.76 26.14
CA VAL A 779 15.58 -10.11 25.64
C VAL A 779 16.53 -11.19 25.10
N PHE A 780 16.99 -11.04 23.87
CA PHE A 780 18.00 -11.94 23.30
C PHE A 780 19.33 -11.76 24.05
N SER A 781 19.75 -12.76 24.83
CA SER A 781 20.93 -12.70 25.72
C SER A 781 22.28 -12.56 25.00
N ALA A 782 22.28 -12.46 23.67
CA ALA A 782 23.45 -12.45 22.80
C ALA A 782 23.28 -11.49 21.60
N GLN A 783 22.60 -10.35 21.80
CA GLN A 783 22.39 -9.31 20.76
C GLN A 783 23.68 -8.95 20.01
N GLU A 784 24.80 -8.71 20.70
CA GLU A 784 26.05 -8.28 20.04
C GLU A 784 26.64 -9.35 19.10
N THR A 785 26.62 -10.63 19.47
CA THR A 785 27.12 -11.70 18.57
C THR A 785 26.13 -11.94 17.43
N MET A 786 24.83 -11.88 17.68
CA MET A 786 23.79 -11.97 16.64
C MET A 786 23.93 -10.83 15.60
N PHE A 787 24.24 -9.61 16.05
CA PHE A 787 24.57 -8.48 15.17
C PHE A 787 25.86 -8.74 14.36
N GLY A 788 26.90 -9.27 15.01
CA GLY A 788 28.15 -9.64 14.35
C GLY A 788 27.93 -10.66 13.23
N SER A 789 27.14 -11.69 13.47
CA SER A 789 26.83 -12.72 12.47
C SER A 789 25.96 -12.18 11.32
N LEU A 790 24.98 -11.33 11.59
CA LEU A 790 24.16 -10.69 10.56
C LEU A 790 24.95 -9.72 9.68
N THR A 791 25.76 -8.85 10.28
CA THR A 791 26.64 -7.94 9.53
C THR A 791 27.70 -8.68 8.73
N THR A 792 28.26 -9.78 9.27
CA THR A 792 29.17 -10.67 8.53
C THR A 792 28.47 -11.33 7.34
N CYS A 793 27.24 -11.83 7.50
CA CYS A 793 26.47 -12.42 6.41
C CYS A 793 26.17 -11.41 5.30
N ALA A 794 25.75 -10.19 5.65
CA ALA A 794 25.52 -9.11 4.68
C ALA A 794 26.82 -8.72 3.93
N ALA A 795 27.96 -8.61 4.63
CA ALA A 795 29.25 -8.33 4.01
C ALA A 795 29.68 -9.43 3.03
N ASN A 796 29.57 -10.71 3.42
CA ASN A 796 29.89 -11.86 2.57
C ASN A 796 28.96 -11.93 1.33
N ALA A 797 27.68 -11.58 1.50
CA ALA A 797 26.72 -11.52 0.40
C ALA A 797 27.11 -10.44 -0.62
N VAL A 798 27.46 -9.25 -0.14
CA VAL A 798 27.98 -8.16 -0.97
C VAL A 798 29.27 -8.57 -1.70
N GLU A 799 30.24 -9.16 -1.01
CA GLU A 799 31.53 -9.51 -1.62
C GLU A 799 31.43 -10.63 -2.66
N HIS A 800 30.61 -11.66 -2.40
CA HIS A 800 30.59 -12.87 -3.24
C HIS A 800 29.39 -12.96 -4.20
N ARG A 801 28.33 -12.16 -4.03
CA ARG A 801 27.08 -12.27 -4.80
C ARG A 801 26.66 -11.01 -5.56
N ALA A 802 27.27 -9.84 -5.32
CA ALA A 802 26.92 -8.59 -6.01
C ALA A 802 27.18 -8.58 -7.54
N SER A 803 27.87 -9.59 -8.08
CA SER A 803 28.03 -9.80 -9.53
C SER A 803 27.02 -10.78 -10.14
N SER A 804 26.18 -11.43 -9.31
CA SER A 804 25.25 -12.49 -9.72
C SER A 804 23.81 -12.32 -9.22
N LEU A 805 23.56 -11.42 -8.28
CA LEU A 805 22.25 -11.02 -7.77
C LEU A 805 21.90 -9.57 -8.15
N PRO A 806 20.61 -9.18 -8.14
CA PRO A 806 20.19 -7.79 -8.24
C PRO A 806 20.76 -6.94 -7.09
N SER A 807 20.95 -5.64 -7.34
CA SER A 807 21.46 -4.71 -6.30
C SER A 807 20.40 -4.38 -5.25
N ASP A 808 19.13 -4.33 -5.67
CA ASP A 808 17.94 -4.15 -4.84
C ASP A 808 17.81 -5.23 -3.76
N SER A 809 17.95 -6.53 -4.10
CA SER A 809 17.98 -7.64 -3.11
C SER A 809 19.01 -7.42 -1.99
N LEU A 810 20.20 -6.92 -2.34
CA LEU A 810 21.28 -6.71 -1.38
C LEU A 810 21.07 -5.46 -0.52
N VAL A 811 20.43 -4.41 -1.06
CA VAL A 811 19.97 -3.25 -0.26
C VAL A 811 18.81 -3.63 0.65
N GLN A 812 17.88 -4.49 0.19
CA GLN A 812 16.80 -5.02 1.01
C GLN A 812 17.33 -5.87 2.18
N LEU A 813 18.38 -6.67 1.97
CA LEU A 813 19.05 -7.42 3.06
C LEU A 813 19.50 -6.51 4.21
N TYR A 814 20.13 -5.35 3.92
CA TYR A 814 20.46 -4.37 4.96
C TYR A 814 19.21 -3.78 5.62
N THR A 815 18.13 -3.60 4.86
CA THR A 815 16.86 -3.01 5.33
C THR A 815 16.12 -3.92 6.32
N GLU A 816 16.00 -5.21 6.01
CA GLU A 816 15.32 -6.18 6.88
C GLU A 816 16.16 -6.53 8.13
N ILE A 817 17.50 -6.48 8.05
CA ILE A 817 18.38 -6.53 9.23
C ILE A 817 18.18 -5.29 10.12
N LEU A 818 18.04 -4.11 9.51
CA LEU A 818 17.85 -2.84 10.22
C LEU A 818 16.50 -2.80 10.96
N ASP A 819 15.41 -3.24 10.31
CA ASP A 819 14.09 -3.36 10.93
C ASP A 819 14.10 -4.38 12.10
N PHE A 820 14.71 -5.55 11.91
CA PHE A 820 14.85 -6.55 12.97
C PHE A 820 15.58 -6.00 14.21
N VAL A 821 16.70 -5.30 14.01
CA VAL A 821 17.45 -4.65 15.10
C VAL A 821 16.60 -3.58 15.79
N LEU A 822 15.89 -2.74 15.03
CA LEU A 822 15.03 -1.69 15.59
C LEU A 822 13.87 -2.24 16.42
N ASN A 823 13.35 -3.42 16.05
CA ASN A 823 12.19 -4.05 16.69
C ASN A 823 12.53 -5.03 17.83
N CYS A 824 13.79 -5.45 17.98
CA CYS A 824 14.17 -6.54 18.91
C CYS A 824 15.40 -6.28 19.81
N PHE A 825 16.19 -5.22 19.56
CA PHE A 825 17.47 -4.99 20.24
C PHE A 825 17.44 -3.74 21.13
N ASP A 826 18.23 -3.75 22.19
CA ASP A 826 18.46 -2.59 23.05
C ASP A 826 19.55 -1.67 22.45
N GLN A 827 19.56 -0.39 22.83
CA GLN A 827 20.57 0.61 22.39
C GLN A 827 20.75 0.72 20.87
N THR A 828 19.62 0.69 20.14
CA THR A 828 19.56 0.58 18.67
C THR A 828 20.42 1.59 17.89
N SER A 829 20.58 2.84 18.36
CA SER A 829 21.32 3.91 17.63
C SER A 829 22.69 3.50 17.13
N SER A 830 23.51 2.84 17.96
CA SER A 830 24.88 2.44 17.58
C SER A 830 24.90 1.31 16.55
N TYR A 831 23.89 0.43 16.57
CA TYR A 831 23.73 -0.65 15.58
C TYR A 831 23.22 -0.09 14.24
N VAL A 832 22.27 0.85 14.28
CA VAL A 832 21.77 1.61 13.12
C VAL A 832 22.89 2.37 12.42
N ALA A 833 23.74 3.07 13.18
CA ALA A 833 24.90 3.80 12.65
C ALA A 833 25.88 2.88 11.90
N LYS A 834 26.20 1.71 12.47
CA LYS A 834 27.08 0.70 11.85
C LYS A 834 26.49 0.12 10.56
N LEU A 835 25.18 -0.21 10.55
CA LEU A 835 24.49 -0.73 9.37
C LEU A 835 24.43 0.29 8.23
N LEU A 836 24.06 1.54 8.53
CA LEU A 836 23.98 2.60 7.52
C LEU A 836 25.37 2.98 6.97
N ALA A 837 26.43 2.91 7.78
CA ALA A 837 27.80 3.06 7.30
C ALA A 837 28.20 1.93 6.33
N ALA A 838 27.92 0.66 6.67
CA ALA A 838 28.21 -0.49 5.81
C ALA A 838 27.41 -0.45 4.50
N ALA A 839 26.12 -0.12 4.56
CA ALA A 839 25.28 0.07 3.37
C ALA A 839 25.76 1.25 2.51
N SER A 840 26.16 2.38 3.13
CA SER A 840 26.76 3.50 2.41
C SER A 840 28.06 3.11 1.71
N GLU A 841 28.89 2.24 2.30
CA GLU A 841 30.11 1.77 1.64
C GLU A 841 29.76 0.84 0.46
N PHE A 842 28.84 -0.12 0.66
CA PHE A 842 28.38 -1.01 -0.40
C PHE A 842 27.88 -0.24 -1.63
N LEU A 843 27.03 0.77 -1.45
CA LEU A 843 26.51 1.58 -2.56
C LEU A 843 27.63 2.22 -3.40
N THR A 844 28.75 2.67 -2.79
CA THR A 844 29.87 3.25 -3.57
C THR A 844 30.57 2.26 -4.51
N ARG A 845 30.35 0.95 -4.34
CA ARG A 845 30.90 -0.13 -5.17
C ARG A 845 29.97 -0.54 -6.32
N ILE A 846 28.69 -0.14 -6.26
CA ILE A 846 27.65 -0.46 -7.26
C ILE A 846 27.72 0.56 -8.41
N THR A 847 27.21 0.18 -9.59
CA THR A 847 26.99 1.10 -10.72
C THR A 847 25.57 1.08 -11.28
N ASP A 848 24.73 0.10 -10.89
CA ASP A 848 23.33 0.06 -11.30
C ASP A 848 22.48 1.13 -10.57
N ARG A 849 21.46 1.64 -11.26
CA ARG A 849 20.51 2.65 -10.80
C ARG A 849 19.10 2.36 -11.34
N THR A 850 18.67 1.12 -11.17
CA THR A 850 17.29 0.66 -11.44
C THR A 850 16.29 1.31 -10.48
N GLU A 851 15.03 1.43 -10.92
CA GLU A 851 13.91 1.93 -10.11
C GLU A 851 13.67 1.06 -8.86
N ALA A 852 13.86 -0.26 -8.96
CA ALA A 852 13.86 -1.19 -7.84
C ALA A 852 14.95 -0.86 -6.80
N THR A 853 16.18 -0.57 -7.25
CA THR A 853 17.28 -0.17 -6.36
C THR A 853 16.98 1.17 -5.67
N ALA A 854 16.37 2.13 -6.38
CA ALA A 854 15.94 3.39 -5.78
C ALA A 854 14.86 3.19 -4.70
N ALA A 855 13.85 2.33 -4.95
CA ALA A 855 12.82 1.99 -3.97
C ALA A 855 13.38 1.25 -2.74
N ALA A 856 14.35 0.35 -2.93
CA ALA A 856 15.05 -0.32 -1.84
C ALA A 856 15.87 0.67 -0.98
N ILE A 857 16.55 1.64 -1.61
CA ILE A 857 17.28 2.71 -0.91
C ILE A 857 16.32 3.64 -0.15
N GLU A 858 15.15 3.96 -0.71
CA GLU A 858 14.11 4.71 -0.01
C GLU A 858 13.62 3.97 1.25
N ARG A 859 13.32 2.66 1.14
CA ARG A 859 12.92 1.82 2.29
C ARG A 859 14.00 1.78 3.38
N LEU A 860 15.28 1.60 2.98
CA LEU A 860 16.44 1.60 3.89
C LEU A 860 16.56 2.90 4.70
N LEU A 861 16.21 4.04 4.11
CA LEU A 861 16.24 5.34 4.80
C LEU A 861 14.99 5.60 5.66
N ILE A 862 13.81 5.15 5.21
CA ILE A 862 12.54 5.42 5.90
C ILE A 862 12.40 4.59 7.19
N VAL A 863 12.78 3.32 7.20
CA VAL A 863 12.70 2.43 8.38
C VAL A 863 13.35 3.04 9.65
N PRO A 864 14.63 3.48 9.66
CA PRO A 864 15.24 4.08 10.84
C PRO A 864 14.67 5.47 11.15
N MET A 865 14.20 6.24 10.15
CA MET A 865 13.52 7.50 10.39
C MET A 865 12.21 7.29 11.17
N GLU A 866 11.38 6.34 10.75
CA GLU A 866 10.10 6.03 11.39
C GLU A 866 10.24 5.46 12.80
N ALA A 867 11.27 4.63 13.03
CA ALA A 867 11.53 3.99 14.33
C ALA A 867 12.19 4.92 15.36
N LEU A 868 13.12 5.80 14.96
CA LEU A 868 13.86 6.69 15.87
C LEU A 868 13.31 8.12 15.90
N GLY A 869 12.86 8.66 14.78
CA GLY A 869 12.52 10.08 14.67
C GLY A 869 13.76 10.94 14.95
N HIS A 870 13.61 12.03 15.71
CA HIS A 870 14.69 13.01 15.90
C HIS A 870 15.98 12.45 16.55
N THR A 871 15.90 11.34 17.30
CA THR A 871 17.08 10.72 17.94
C THR A 871 18.05 10.10 16.92
N LEU A 872 17.59 9.80 15.70
CA LEU A 872 18.43 9.46 14.55
C LEU A 872 19.48 10.55 14.24
N ALA A 873 19.19 11.80 14.62
CA ALA A 873 20.06 12.97 14.46
C ALA A 873 20.87 13.30 15.73
N GLU A 874 20.99 12.40 16.71
CA GLU A 874 21.97 12.53 17.79
C GLU A 874 23.39 12.21 17.30
N GLU A 875 23.57 11.09 16.60
CA GLU A 875 24.87 10.66 16.08
C GLU A 875 25.23 11.32 14.73
N ALA A 876 26.30 12.11 14.72
CA ALA A 876 26.74 12.82 13.51
C ALA A 876 27.18 11.88 12.35
N GLY A 877 27.74 10.71 12.67
CA GLY A 877 28.17 9.71 11.66
C GLY A 877 27.00 9.10 10.89
N THR A 878 25.87 8.88 11.56
CA THR A 878 24.62 8.38 10.98
C THR A 878 24.09 9.36 9.92
N ILE A 879 24.11 10.65 10.21
CA ILE A 879 23.68 11.70 9.28
C ILE A 879 24.60 11.82 8.06
N GLN A 880 25.93 11.64 8.23
CA GLN A 880 26.86 11.58 7.09
C GLN A 880 26.57 10.36 6.19
N SER A 881 26.29 9.20 6.78
CA SER A 881 25.93 7.98 6.03
C SER A 881 24.62 8.17 5.28
N ILE A 882 23.58 8.70 5.93
CA ILE A 882 22.29 9.03 5.28
C ILE A 882 22.50 10.04 4.14
N HIS A 883 23.34 11.06 4.32
CA HIS A 883 23.64 12.02 3.26
C HIS A 883 24.32 11.37 2.05
N ASN A 884 25.28 10.47 2.27
CA ASN A 884 25.92 9.71 1.20
C ASN A 884 24.92 8.80 0.45
N ILE A 885 24.00 8.15 1.18
CA ILE A 885 22.96 7.30 0.61
C ILE A 885 21.95 8.14 -0.20
N LEU A 886 21.54 9.32 0.29
CA LEU A 886 20.63 10.23 -0.42
C LEU A 886 21.19 10.69 -1.78
N GLN A 887 22.51 10.75 -1.98
CA GLN A 887 23.13 11.10 -3.28
C GLN A 887 22.91 10.04 -4.37
N TRP A 888 22.45 8.82 -4.02
CA TRP A 888 22.05 7.81 -4.98
C TRP A 888 20.65 8.03 -5.57
N LEU A 889 19.78 8.70 -4.81
CA LEU A 889 18.40 8.98 -5.21
C LEU A 889 18.29 10.16 -6.19
N SER A 890 17.27 10.12 -7.05
CA SER A 890 16.91 11.22 -7.95
C SER A 890 16.44 12.45 -7.16
N VAL A 891 16.42 13.65 -7.77
CA VAL A 891 15.93 14.87 -7.10
C VAL A 891 14.48 14.71 -6.58
N PRO A 892 13.52 14.18 -7.37
CA PRO A 892 12.19 13.80 -6.85
C PRO A 892 12.22 12.88 -5.62
N ASP A 893 13.06 11.84 -5.63
CA ASP A 893 13.08 10.83 -4.57
C ASP A 893 13.78 11.33 -3.29
N ARG A 894 14.82 12.15 -3.43
CA ARG A 894 15.40 12.91 -2.30
C ARG A 894 14.33 13.76 -1.60
N LYS A 895 13.49 14.45 -2.37
CA LYS A 895 12.36 15.23 -1.81
C LYS A 895 11.30 14.35 -1.15
N ARG A 896 11.00 13.19 -1.76
CA ARG A 896 10.04 12.19 -1.23
C ARG A 896 10.47 11.71 0.17
N VAL A 897 11.73 11.30 0.32
CA VAL A 897 12.33 10.91 1.62
C VAL A 897 12.33 12.08 2.61
N SER A 898 12.76 13.28 2.19
CA SER A 898 12.73 14.48 3.07
C SER A 898 11.31 14.86 3.52
N MET A 899 10.28 14.65 2.68
CA MET A 899 8.88 14.85 3.07
C MET A 899 8.39 13.78 4.03
N ARG A 900 8.82 12.51 3.88
CA ARG A 900 8.53 11.47 4.87
C ARG A 900 9.16 11.81 6.22
N TRP A 901 10.43 12.27 6.23
CA TRP A 901 11.11 12.76 7.43
C TRP A 901 10.36 13.91 8.12
N CYS A 902 9.93 14.94 7.36
CA CYS A 902 9.04 15.99 7.87
C CYS A 902 7.80 15.42 8.58
N ASN A 903 7.09 14.52 7.91
CA ASN A 903 5.85 13.94 8.44
C ASN A 903 6.09 13.09 9.69
N VAL A 904 7.16 12.30 9.74
CA VAL A 904 7.52 11.49 10.93
C VAL A 904 7.78 12.37 12.16
N LEU A 905 8.56 13.44 12.00
CA LEU A 905 8.84 14.40 13.08
C LEU A 905 7.53 15.03 13.62
N LEU A 906 6.65 15.48 12.70
CA LEU A 906 5.37 16.10 13.04
C LEU A 906 4.38 15.12 13.68
N THR A 907 4.35 13.86 13.25
CA THR A 907 3.50 12.80 13.83
C THR A 907 3.96 12.42 15.22
N ARG A 908 5.27 12.28 15.45
CA ARG A 908 5.84 11.95 16.78
C ARG A 908 5.68 13.07 17.80
N ARG A 909 5.56 14.34 17.36
CA ARG A 909 5.42 15.54 18.21
C ARG A 909 6.51 15.68 19.30
N GLN A 910 7.66 15.05 19.11
CA GLN A 910 8.82 15.16 19.99
C GLN A 910 9.48 16.53 19.80
N PHE A 911 9.89 17.16 20.89
CA PHE A 911 10.65 18.41 20.85
C PHE A 911 12.13 18.13 20.54
N VAL A 912 12.76 19.04 19.80
CA VAL A 912 14.21 19.05 19.58
C VAL A 912 14.81 20.08 20.52
N GLU A 913 15.66 19.63 21.44
CA GLU A 913 16.17 20.43 22.57
C GLU A 913 17.63 20.93 22.39
N SER A 914 18.36 20.47 21.36
CA SER A 914 19.79 20.78 21.15
C SER A 914 20.07 21.47 19.81
N PRO A 915 20.82 22.60 19.77
CA PRO A 915 21.20 23.29 18.54
C PRO A 915 21.90 22.39 17.50
N ASP A 916 22.75 21.46 17.94
CA ASP A 916 23.48 20.55 17.05
C ASP A 916 22.55 19.52 16.40
N VAL A 917 21.51 19.08 17.13
CA VAL A 917 20.46 18.22 16.59
C VAL A 917 19.59 19.01 15.63
N VAL A 918 19.31 20.31 15.86
CA VAL A 918 18.61 21.17 14.89
C VAL A 918 19.38 21.26 13.57
N GLU A 919 20.70 21.50 13.59
CA GLU A 919 21.48 21.55 12.35
C GLU A 919 21.40 20.23 11.57
N ARG A 920 21.47 19.09 12.27
CA ARG A 920 21.40 17.75 11.65
C ARG A 920 20.00 17.37 11.16
N VAL A 921 18.95 17.65 11.92
CA VAL A 921 17.53 17.44 11.51
C VAL A 921 17.20 18.23 10.25
N PHE A 922 17.59 19.50 10.19
CA PHE A 922 17.35 20.36 9.02
C PHE A 922 18.31 20.08 7.86
N THR A 923 19.47 19.47 8.10
CA THR A 923 20.36 18.97 7.02
C THR A 923 19.68 17.91 6.16
N LEU A 924 18.88 17.02 6.76
CA LEU A 924 18.05 16.05 6.03
C LEU A 924 16.85 16.66 5.28
N LEU A 925 16.51 17.91 5.58
CA LEU A 925 15.45 18.68 4.90
C LEU A 925 15.99 19.57 3.77
N LEU A 926 17.31 19.63 3.55
CA LEU A 926 17.91 20.45 2.49
C LEU A 926 17.34 20.23 1.07
N PRO A 927 16.93 19.01 0.64
CA PRO A 927 16.27 18.82 -0.66
C PRO A 927 14.93 19.55 -0.83
N LEU A 928 14.25 19.92 0.27
CA LEU A 928 13.02 20.72 0.25
C LEU A 928 13.31 22.21 0.45
N ILE A 929 14.35 22.51 1.23
CA ILE A 929 14.75 23.89 1.56
C ILE A 929 15.46 24.53 0.38
N ARG A 930 16.51 23.92 -0.19
CA ARG A 930 17.31 24.50 -1.27
C ARG A 930 16.75 24.19 -2.65
N GLU A 931 17.25 24.91 -3.66
CA GLU A 931 17.14 24.53 -5.06
C GLU A 931 18.46 23.91 -5.51
N ASP A 932 18.39 22.69 -6.06
CA ASP A 932 19.56 22.03 -6.68
C ASP A 932 19.88 22.78 -8.00
N LEU A 933 21.05 23.44 -8.04
CA LEU A 933 21.45 24.40 -9.08
C LEU A 933 21.45 23.84 -10.52
N ASP A 934 21.50 22.53 -10.68
CA ASP A 934 21.57 21.86 -11.98
C ASP A 934 20.24 21.90 -12.76
N ASN A 935 19.10 22.17 -12.09
CA ASN A 935 17.77 22.24 -12.72
C ASN A 935 17.26 23.68 -12.80
N MET A 936 17.71 24.43 -13.82
CA MET A 936 17.24 25.80 -14.07
C MET A 936 15.84 25.87 -14.71
N GLU A 937 14.81 25.71 -13.89
CA GLU A 937 13.55 26.44 -14.05
C GLU A 937 13.33 27.36 -12.82
N PRO A 938 13.83 28.62 -12.85
CA PRO A 938 13.66 29.55 -11.74
C PRO A 938 12.22 30.10 -11.73
N GLY A 939 11.28 29.39 -11.08
CA GLY A 939 9.88 29.80 -11.07
C GLY A 939 9.00 29.12 -10.03
N ILE A 940 7.95 29.84 -9.63
CA ILE A 940 6.76 29.26 -9.01
C ILE A 940 6.12 28.32 -10.06
N PRO A 941 5.73 27.07 -9.74
CA PRO A 941 5.27 26.13 -10.74
C PRO A 941 4.10 26.66 -11.59
N ALA A 942 4.19 26.50 -12.91
CA ALA A 942 3.24 27.10 -13.84
C ALA A 942 1.79 26.64 -13.61
N SER A 943 1.57 25.35 -13.32
CA SER A 943 0.23 24.82 -13.05
C SER A 943 -0.22 25.07 -11.61
N VAL A 944 -1.52 25.34 -11.43
CA VAL A 944 -2.12 25.55 -10.10
C VAL A 944 -1.97 24.29 -9.22
N SER A 945 -2.08 23.09 -9.80
CA SER A 945 -1.89 21.85 -9.05
C SER A 945 -0.47 21.70 -8.50
N LEU A 946 0.57 22.05 -9.27
CA LEU A 946 1.95 21.98 -8.80
C LEU A 946 2.27 23.09 -7.78
N ARG A 947 1.65 24.27 -7.93
CA ARG A 947 1.64 25.32 -6.89
C ARG A 947 1.07 24.79 -5.58
N ASN A 948 -0.14 24.24 -5.58
CA ASN A 948 -0.80 23.77 -4.36
C ASN A 948 0.00 22.63 -3.69
N THR A 949 0.64 21.75 -4.46
CA THR A 949 1.56 20.73 -3.93
C THR A 949 2.81 21.35 -3.31
N PHE A 950 3.46 22.30 -4.00
CA PHE A 950 4.63 23.01 -3.48
C PHE A 950 4.32 23.85 -2.23
N GLU A 951 3.15 24.49 -2.17
CA GLU A 951 2.71 25.21 -0.98
C GLU A 951 2.46 24.24 0.18
N LYS A 952 1.85 23.08 -0.05
CA LYS A 952 1.71 22.03 0.99
C LYS A 952 3.06 21.49 1.45
N GLU A 953 4.01 21.26 0.55
CA GLU A 953 5.41 20.90 0.85
C GLU A 953 6.04 21.93 1.81
N GLN A 954 6.03 23.21 1.42
CA GLN A 954 6.68 24.27 2.18
C GLN A 954 5.98 24.62 3.49
N HIS A 955 4.64 24.54 3.57
CA HIS A 955 3.92 24.62 4.85
C HIS A 955 4.24 23.44 5.78
N THR A 956 4.55 22.26 5.24
CA THR A 956 4.95 21.10 6.06
C THR A 956 6.34 21.30 6.64
N VAL A 957 7.30 21.78 5.84
CA VAL A 957 8.63 22.22 6.34
C VAL A 957 8.49 23.33 7.38
N ALA A 958 7.60 24.30 7.15
CA ALA A 958 7.33 25.40 8.07
C ALA A 958 6.78 24.91 9.44
N LYS A 959 5.93 23.87 9.46
CA LYS A 959 5.44 23.26 10.71
C LYS A 959 6.55 22.69 11.60
N VAL A 960 7.65 22.17 11.02
CA VAL A 960 8.77 21.57 11.78
C VAL A 960 9.43 22.59 12.73
N ALA A 961 9.38 23.89 12.41
CA ALA A 961 9.89 24.95 13.29
C ALA A 961 9.20 24.98 14.68
N HIS A 962 7.95 24.51 14.80
CA HIS A 962 7.24 24.43 16.08
C HIS A 962 7.69 23.27 16.99
N LEU A 963 8.50 22.33 16.47
CA LEU A 963 9.12 21.27 17.28
C LEU A 963 10.40 21.76 17.99
N LEU A 964 10.90 22.95 17.66
CA LEU A 964 12.05 23.56 18.32
C LEU A 964 11.63 24.10 19.68
N ARG A 965 12.00 23.40 20.76
CA ARG A 965 11.68 23.83 22.13
C ARG A 965 12.77 23.40 23.10
N HIS A 966 13.19 24.36 23.92
CA HIS A 966 14.08 24.19 25.06
C HIS A 966 13.63 25.15 26.18
N ASP A 967 13.87 24.79 27.45
CA ASP A 967 13.37 25.59 28.58
C ASP A 967 14.16 26.90 28.76
N SER A 968 15.49 26.86 28.72
CA SER A 968 16.34 28.08 28.72
C SER A 968 16.16 28.87 27.41
N PRO A 969 15.73 30.15 27.48
CA PRO A 969 15.56 31.01 26.29
C PRO A 969 16.85 31.28 25.51
N ASP A 970 18.01 31.27 26.16
CA ASP A 970 19.30 31.53 25.50
C ASP A 970 19.64 30.40 24.50
N ILE A 971 19.38 29.14 24.86
CA ILE A 971 19.58 27.98 23.98
C ILE A 971 18.46 27.90 22.92
N GLN A 972 17.22 28.24 23.28
CA GLN A 972 16.12 28.37 22.32
C GLN A 972 16.44 29.39 21.22
N PHE A 973 17.08 30.52 21.57
CA PHE A 973 17.52 31.52 20.59
C PHE A 973 18.63 30.97 19.68
N GLN A 974 19.62 30.24 20.23
CA GLN A 974 20.66 29.57 19.44
C GLN A 974 20.06 28.58 18.42
N MET A 975 19.07 27.77 18.84
CA MET A 975 18.33 26.86 17.96
C MET A 975 17.60 27.60 16.84
N TYR A 976 16.96 28.73 17.13
CA TYR A 976 16.33 29.57 16.10
C TYR A 976 17.35 30.15 15.12
N CYS A 977 18.52 30.60 15.59
CA CYS A 977 19.61 31.07 14.75
C CYS A 977 20.12 29.98 13.79
N VAL A 978 20.28 28.74 14.27
CA VAL A 978 20.64 27.58 13.43
C VAL A 978 19.54 27.29 12.40
N ALA A 979 18.26 27.29 12.80
CA ALA A 979 17.14 27.09 11.88
C ALA A 979 17.10 28.19 10.79
N ARG A 980 17.31 29.45 11.15
CA ARG A 980 17.35 30.59 10.21
C ARG A 980 18.56 30.53 9.25
N LYS A 981 19.72 30.06 9.72
CA LYS A 981 20.91 29.82 8.88
C LYS A 981 20.60 28.83 7.76
N LEU A 982 19.80 27.80 8.03
CA LEU A 982 19.43 26.75 7.08
C LEU A 982 18.22 27.12 6.21
N LEU A 983 17.09 27.48 6.81
CA LEU A 983 15.86 27.84 6.08
C LEU A 983 16.04 29.04 5.13
N GLY A 984 16.90 29.99 5.48
CA GLY A 984 17.22 31.15 4.64
C GLY A 984 17.93 30.82 3.32
N GLN A 985 18.32 29.56 3.08
CA GLN A 985 19.03 29.13 1.88
C GLN A 985 18.07 28.81 0.71
N GLY A 986 16.75 28.83 0.92
CA GLY A 986 15.76 28.38 -0.05
C GLY A 986 15.28 29.39 -1.10
N GLY A 987 15.91 30.57 -1.16
CA GLY A 987 15.51 31.65 -2.06
C GLY A 987 14.16 32.28 -1.71
N LEU A 988 13.83 33.37 -2.40
CA LEU A 988 12.67 34.22 -2.13
C LEU A 988 11.33 33.43 -2.15
N VAL A 989 11.23 32.40 -2.99
CA VAL A 989 10.00 31.63 -3.21
C VAL A 989 9.64 30.71 -2.03
N ARG A 990 10.62 30.27 -1.21
CA ARG A 990 10.40 29.37 -0.06
C ARG A 990 10.39 30.08 1.28
N ILE A 991 11.29 31.05 1.49
CA ILE A 991 11.41 31.74 2.78
C ILE A 991 10.10 32.38 3.24
N ARG A 992 9.24 32.80 2.30
CA ARG A 992 7.89 33.34 2.57
C ARG A 992 6.96 32.41 3.34
N TYR A 993 7.14 31.09 3.25
CA TYR A 993 6.43 30.11 4.06
C TYR A 993 7.26 29.68 5.27
N THR A 994 8.56 29.41 5.09
CA THR A 994 9.37 28.72 6.10
C THR A 994 9.94 29.62 7.20
N LEU A 995 10.21 30.91 6.93
CA LEU A 995 10.68 31.85 7.96
C LEU A 995 9.53 32.47 8.78
N LEU A 996 8.29 32.45 8.27
CA LEU A 996 7.18 33.13 8.92
C LEU A 996 6.83 32.55 10.31
N PRO A 997 6.79 31.22 10.54
CA PRO A 997 6.66 30.67 11.88
C PRO A 997 7.82 31.07 12.79
N LEU A 998 9.05 31.09 12.26
CA LEU A 998 10.25 31.41 13.04
C LEU A 998 10.26 32.88 13.51
N VAL A 999 9.68 33.80 12.72
CA VAL A 999 9.38 35.17 13.16
C VAL A 999 8.43 35.17 14.36
N PHE A 1000 7.26 34.51 14.27
CA PHE A 1000 6.29 34.51 15.37
C PHE A 1000 6.80 33.79 16.63
N LEU A 1001 7.52 32.67 16.46
CA LEU A 1001 8.19 31.95 17.54
C LEU A 1001 9.28 32.80 18.22
N SER A 1002 9.99 33.64 17.46
CA SER A 1002 10.96 34.60 17.99
C SER A 1002 10.27 35.76 18.72
N LEU A 1003 9.14 36.28 18.22
CA LEU A 1003 8.35 37.31 18.91
C LEU A 1003 7.77 36.81 20.25
N GLN A 1004 7.39 35.54 20.34
CA GLN A 1004 7.02 34.90 21.60
C GLN A 1004 8.22 34.76 22.55
N LEU A 1005 9.39 34.40 22.02
CA LEU A 1005 10.63 34.34 22.79
C LEU A 1005 11.04 35.71 23.36
N THR A 1006 10.93 36.79 22.57
CA THR A 1006 11.17 38.17 23.02
C THR A 1006 10.38 38.53 24.28
N GLN A 1007 9.13 38.05 24.40
CA GLN A 1007 8.29 38.35 25.56
C GLN A 1007 8.77 37.59 26.82
N ARG A 1008 9.21 36.33 26.69
CA ARG A 1008 9.84 35.57 27.79
C ARG A 1008 11.17 36.21 28.24
N VAL A 1009 12.03 36.53 27.27
CA VAL A 1009 13.32 37.20 27.51
C VAL A 1009 13.14 38.61 28.08
N SER A 1010 11.98 39.25 27.91
CA SER A 1010 11.67 40.53 28.56
C SER A 1010 11.16 40.40 30.01
N SER A 1011 10.85 39.19 30.48
CA SER A 1011 10.48 38.92 31.88
C SER A 1011 11.60 38.27 32.71
N GLU A 1012 12.62 37.72 32.04
CA GLU A 1012 13.72 36.96 32.65
C GLU A 1012 15.05 37.70 32.38
N ASN A 1013 15.82 38.07 33.41
CA ASN A 1013 17.12 38.76 33.24
C ASN A 1013 18.20 37.75 32.77
N LEU A 1014 18.26 37.52 31.45
CA LEU A 1014 19.09 36.51 30.79
C LEU A 1014 20.29 37.10 30.04
N THR A 1015 21.06 36.25 29.34
CA THR A 1015 22.24 36.71 28.58
C THR A 1015 21.87 37.28 27.21
N VAL A 1016 20.88 36.70 26.54
CA VAL A 1016 20.25 37.29 25.35
C VAL A 1016 19.30 38.40 25.77
N THR A 1017 19.35 39.56 25.09
CA THR A 1017 18.43 40.68 25.35
C THR A 1017 17.23 40.67 24.39
N PRO A 1018 16.08 41.26 24.77
CA PRO A 1018 14.94 41.41 23.86
C PRO A 1018 15.28 42.20 22.58
N ARG A 1019 16.30 43.07 22.65
CA ARG A 1019 16.81 43.84 21.50
C ARG A 1019 17.46 42.94 20.45
N GLU A 1020 18.26 41.96 20.86
CA GLU A 1020 18.94 41.04 19.92
C GLU A 1020 17.95 40.11 19.24
N VAL A 1021 16.94 39.61 19.97
CA VAL A 1021 15.86 38.81 19.38
C VAL A 1021 15.03 39.65 18.40
N LEU A 1022 14.75 40.92 18.70
CA LEU A 1022 14.06 41.82 17.77
C LEU A 1022 14.91 42.22 16.56
N GLN A 1023 16.24 42.34 16.68
CA GLN A 1023 17.12 42.54 15.53
C GLN A 1023 17.12 41.31 14.60
N PHE A 1024 17.21 40.11 15.17
CA PHE A 1024 17.09 38.85 14.43
C PHE A 1024 15.73 38.73 13.71
N VAL A 1025 14.64 39.15 14.37
CA VAL A 1025 13.31 39.25 13.73
C VAL A 1025 13.27 40.31 12.63
N HIS A 1026 13.92 41.47 12.80
CA HIS A 1026 14.02 42.49 11.76
C HIS A 1026 14.71 41.92 10.51
N GLU A 1027 15.84 41.23 10.66
CA GLU A 1027 16.57 40.60 9.54
C GLU A 1027 15.71 39.56 8.79
N MET A 1028 14.80 38.86 9.48
CA MET A 1028 13.82 37.97 8.86
C MET A 1028 12.69 38.72 8.16
N ALA A 1029 12.04 39.68 8.83
CA ALA A 1029 10.91 40.44 8.29
C ALA A 1029 11.31 41.30 7.09
N THR A 1030 12.46 41.94 7.15
CA THR A 1030 13.03 42.72 6.04
C THR A 1030 13.44 41.81 4.88
N ALA A 1031 14.04 40.64 5.12
CA ALA A 1031 14.32 39.68 4.05
C ALA A 1031 13.03 39.21 3.35
N LEU A 1032 11.98 38.91 4.10
CA LEU A 1032 10.65 38.53 3.60
C LEU A 1032 10.02 39.61 2.71
N ALA A 1033 10.11 40.88 3.11
CA ALA A 1033 9.56 42.00 2.35
C ALA A 1033 10.44 42.47 1.16
N SER A 1034 11.74 42.14 1.16
CA SER A 1034 12.75 42.84 0.32
C SER A 1034 12.63 42.69 -1.21
N LYS A 1035 11.90 41.69 -1.72
CA LYS A 1035 11.57 41.49 -3.15
C LYS A 1035 10.51 40.40 -3.33
N VAL A 1036 9.25 40.77 -3.54
CA VAL A 1036 8.17 39.85 -3.97
C VAL A 1036 7.26 40.53 -5.00
N GLU A 1037 7.65 40.46 -6.28
CA GLU A 1037 6.96 41.11 -7.42
C GLU A 1037 5.59 40.48 -7.78
N LEU A 1038 5.03 39.64 -6.91
CA LEU A 1038 3.94 38.69 -7.23
C LEU A 1038 2.85 38.56 -6.16
N VAL A 1039 2.90 39.30 -5.04
CA VAL A 1039 1.96 39.13 -3.92
C VAL A 1039 1.54 40.47 -3.31
N GLU A 1040 0.61 41.17 -3.95
CA GLU A 1040 -0.05 42.35 -3.39
C GLU A 1040 -0.98 41.98 -2.22
N THR A 1041 -0.45 41.71 -1.02
CA THR A 1041 -1.26 41.39 0.17
C THR A 1041 -0.79 42.16 1.41
N PRO A 1042 -1.69 42.52 2.35
CA PRO A 1042 -1.32 43.23 3.58
C PRO A 1042 -0.50 42.39 4.57
N THR A 1043 -0.15 41.14 4.23
CA THR A 1043 0.53 40.17 5.09
C THR A 1043 1.82 40.70 5.70
N PHE A 1044 2.71 41.32 4.90
CA PHE A 1044 3.99 41.82 5.41
C PHE A 1044 3.85 43.10 6.24
N VAL A 1045 2.86 43.95 5.94
CA VAL A 1045 2.47 45.06 6.83
C VAL A 1045 2.06 44.50 8.19
N ASN A 1046 1.19 43.49 8.21
CA ASN A 1046 0.74 42.85 9.45
C ASN A 1046 1.90 42.20 10.24
N VAL A 1047 2.89 41.59 9.58
CA VAL A 1047 4.10 41.07 10.25
C VAL A 1047 4.87 42.19 10.96
N PHE A 1048 5.17 43.30 10.25
CA PHE A 1048 5.88 44.43 10.87
C PHE A 1048 5.08 45.08 12.01
N LEU A 1049 3.74 45.12 11.93
CA LEU A 1049 2.89 45.59 13.03
C LEU A 1049 2.94 44.68 14.26
N GLN A 1050 3.02 43.36 14.10
CA GLN A 1050 3.20 42.44 15.24
C GLN A 1050 4.60 42.56 15.87
N CYS A 1051 5.63 42.85 15.06
CA CYS A 1051 6.95 43.22 15.57
C CYS A 1051 6.91 44.52 16.38
N ALA A 1052 6.25 45.56 15.85
CA ALA A 1052 6.10 46.86 16.52
C ALA A 1052 5.33 46.75 17.85
N LEU A 1053 4.20 46.02 17.86
CA LEU A 1053 3.41 45.76 19.06
C LEU A 1053 4.15 44.91 20.10
N THR A 1054 5.06 44.03 19.69
CA THR A 1054 5.91 43.26 20.62
C THR A 1054 7.00 44.15 21.21
N ALA A 1055 7.63 45.01 20.41
CA ALA A 1055 8.62 45.97 20.89
C ALA A 1055 8.01 47.01 21.87
N ASP A 1056 6.78 47.49 21.61
CA ASP A 1056 6.02 48.38 22.52
C ASP A 1056 5.74 47.71 23.88
N ARG A 1057 5.35 46.42 23.88
CA ARG A 1057 5.17 45.63 25.13
C ARG A 1057 6.46 45.46 25.93
N CYS A 1058 7.61 45.38 25.25
CA CYS A 1058 8.93 45.34 25.89
C CYS A 1058 9.48 46.75 26.24
N ASN A 1059 8.68 47.82 26.08
CA ASN A 1059 9.05 49.22 26.31
C ASN A 1059 10.20 49.75 25.43
N LEU A 1060 10.44 49.13 24.28
CA LEU A 1060 11.52 49.49 23.34
C LEU A 1060 11.02 50.48 22.28
N GLU A 1061 10.65 51.69 22.70
CA GLU A 1061 9.98 52.71 21.86
C GLU A 1061 10.66 52.92 20.51
N ALA A 1062 11.99 53.10 20.47
CA ALA A 1062 12.71 53.38 19.23
C ALA A 1062 12.58 52.23 18.20
N ILE A 1063 12.60 50.98 18.68
CA ILE A 1063 12.48 49.78 17.83
C ILE A 1063 11.01 49.58 17.41
N ALA A 1064 10.05 49.87 18.30
CA ALA A 1064 8.62 49.88 17.95
C ALA A 1064 8.33 50.90 16.85
N TYR A 1065 8.83 52.13 16.99
CA TYR A 1065 8.72 53.19 16.00
C TYR A 1065 9.36 52.80 14.66
N GLU A 1066 10.56 52.22 14.68
CA GLU A 1066 11.23 51.72 13.47
C GLU A 1066 10.35 50.68 12.75
N PHE A 1067 9.82 49.67 13.44
CA PHE A 1067 8.91 48.70 12.83
C PHE A 1067 7.61 49.31 12.30
N PHE A 1068 7.04 50.33 12.95
CA PHE A 1068 5.91 51.09 12.38
C PHE A 1068 6.32 51.81 11.08
N THR A 1069 7.51 52.42 11.01
CA THR A 1069 7.98 53.06 9.77
C THR A 1069 8.26 52.04 8.65
N GLN A 1070 8.75 50.85 8.96
CA GLN A 1070 8.91 49.77 7.97
C GLN A 1070 7.56 49.26 7.45
N ALA A 1071 6.55 49.11 8.31
CA ALA A 1071 5.18 48.80 7.90
C ALA A 1071 4.61 49.86 6.94
N PHE A 1072 4.94 51.14 7.17
CA PHE A 1072 4.51 52.25 6.31
C PHE A 1072 5.23 52.27 4.95
N ILE A 1073 6.51 51.88 4.90
CA ILE A 1073 7.28 51.73 3.65
C ILE A 1073 6.71 50.57 2.82
N VAL A 1074 6.44 49.41 3.43
CA VAL A 1074 5.77 48.28 2.75
C VAL A 1074 4.39 48.68 2.20
N TYR A 1075 3.63 49.51 2.93
CA TYR A 1075 2.37 50.06 2.43
C TYR A 1075 2.56 51.00 1.22
N GLU A 1076 3.58 51.87 1.24
CA GLU A 1076 3.89 52.80 0.14
C GLU A 1076 4.41 52.08 -1.12
N ASP A 1077 5.25 51.07 -0.95
CA ASP A 1077 5.97 50.41 -2.06
C ASP A 1077 5.25 49.18 -2.66
N GLN A 1078 4.40 48.47 -1.89
CA GLN A 1078 3.92 47.13 -2.27
C GLN A 1078 2.40 46.97 -2.44
N LEU A 1079 1.59 47.97 -2.05
CA LEU A 1079 0.12 47.85 -2.08
C LEU A 1079 -0.53 48.84 -3.05
N SER A 1080 -0.77 48.42 -4.29
CA SER A 1080 -1.50 49.26 -5.27
C SER A 1080 -3.03 49.16 -5.12
N GLN A 1081 -3.54 47.98 -4.77
CA GLN A 1081 -4.98 47.72 -4.77
C GLN A 1081 -5.70 48.36 -3.58
N CYS A 1082 -6.75 49.14 -3.85
CA CYS A 1082 -7.54 49.86 -2.85
C CYS A 1082 -8.13 48.95 -1.74
N CYS A 1083 -8.46 47.69 -2.03
CA CYS A 1083 -8.92 46.73 -1.01
C CYS A 1083 -7.81 46.38 -0.01
N HIS A 1084 -6.61 46.04 -0.51
CA HIS A 1084 -5.47 45.68 0.34
C HIS A 1084 -4.90 46.89 1.08
N GLN A 1085 -4.95 48.08 0.47
CA GLN A 1085 -4.66 49.34 1.14
C GLN A 1085 -5.60 49.60 2.33
N LEU A 1086 -6.91 49.37 2.18
CA LEU A 1086 -7.88 49.56 3.26
C LEU A 1086 -7.62 48.60 4.43
N VAL A 1087 -7.49 47.30 4.17
CA VAL A 1087 -7.18 46.30 5.22
C VAL A 1087 -5.85 46.61 5.93
N ALA A 1088 -4.84 47.07 5.18
CA ALA A 1088 -3.58 47.52 5.78
C ALA A 1088 -3.75 48.78 6.63
N LEU A 1089 -4.54 49.77 6.21
CA LEU A 1089 -4.82 50.98 6.98
C LEU A 1089 -5.57 50.67 8.27
N GLU A 1090 -6.60 49.83 8.22
CA GLU A 1090 -7.36 49.39 9.40
C GLU A 1090 -6.45 48.69 10.41
N ALA A 1091 -5.55 47.80 9.94
CA ALA A 1091 -4.56 47.14 10.79
C ALA A 1091 -3.54 48.13 11.39
N MET A 1092 -3.03 49.08 10.60
CA MET A 1092 -2.07 50.09 11.08
C MET A 1092 -2.70 51.06 12.10
N ILE A 1093 -3.93 51.54 11.85
CA ILE A 1093 -4.72 52.35 12.80
C ILE A 1093 -4.96 51.54 14.07
N GLY A 1094 -5.41 50.29 13.94
CA GLY A 1094 -5.67 49.37 15.05
C GLY A 1094 -4.43 49.15 15.92
N ALA A 1095 -3.27 48.88 15.32
CA ALA A 1095 -2.02 48.66 16.04
C ALA A 1095 -1.59 49.90 16.84
N ILE A 1096 -1.56 51.09 16.23
CA ILE A 1096 -1.12 52.33 16.90
C ILE A 1096 -2.08 52.74 18.03
N ARG A 1097 -3.39 52.48 17.89
CA ARG A 1097 -4.37 52.67 18.99
C ARG A 1097 -4.06 51.79 20.22
N HIS A 1098 -3.49 50.59 20.01
CA HIS A 1098 -3.13 49.66 21.09
C HIS A 1098 -1.74 49.92 21.70
N SER A 1099 -0.87 50.69 21.04
CA SER A 1099 0.47 51.04 21.54
C SER A 1099 0.43 51.89 22.82
N LYS A 1100 1.22 51.47 23.81
CA LYS A 1100 1.29 52.06 25.16
C LYS A 1100 2.61 52.74 25.48
N SER A 1101 3.73 52.30 24.91
CA SER A 1101 5.07 52.85 25.21
C SER A 1101 5.46 54.00 24.28
N LEU A 1102 4.80 54.17 23.12
CA LEU A 1102 5.02 55.30 22.23
C LEU A 1102 4.71 56.64 22.92
N SER A 1103 5.67 57.58 22.86
CA SER A 1103 5.49 58.97 23.26
C SER A 1103 4.48 59.70 22.38
N SER A 1104 3.89 60.78 22.91
CA SER A 1104 2.87 61.57 22.21
C SER A 1104 3.38 62.20 20.90
N ALA A 1105 4.65 62.60 20.84
CA ALA A 1105 5.26 63.17 19.63
C ALA A 1105 5.42 62.12 18.52
N ASN A 1106 5.91 60.93 18.86
CA ASN A 1106 6.03 59.82 17.90
C ASN A 1106 4.65 59.33 17.45
N MET A 1107 3.68 59.27 18.37
CA MET A 1107 2.29 58.91 18.06
C MET A 1107 1.60 59.92 17.13
N ASP A 1108 1.69 61.23 17.39
CA ASP A 1108 1.12 62.26 16.51
C ASP A 1108 1.79 62.26 15.12
N THR A 1109 3.10 61.99 15.05
CA THR A 1109 3.84 61.87 13.78
C THR A 1109 3.32 60.69 12.94
N LEU A 1110 3.19 59.49 13.53
CA LEU A 1110 2.66 58.32 12.84
C LEU A 1110 1.17 58.49 12.46
N ALA A 1111 0.36 59.03 13.38
CA ALA A 1111 -1.06 59.31 13.14
C ALA A 1111 -1.28 60.32 12.01
N THR A 1112 -0.44 61.35 11.95
CA THR A 1112 -0.43 62.31 10.84
C THR A 1112 -0.12 61.64 9.51
N LYS A 1113 0.87 60.73 9.45
CA LYS A 1113 1.20 60.00 8.21
C LYS A 1113 0.09 59.01 7.80
N LEU A 1114 -0.54 58.28 8.74
CA LEU A 1114 -1.73 57.47 8.44
C LEU A 1114 -2.93 58.31 7.94
N THR A 1115 -3.16 59.47 8.54
CA THR A 1115 -4.23 60.38 8.08
C THR A 1115 -3.99 60.85 6.65
N GLN A 1116 -2.73 61.08 6.24
CA GLN A 1116 -2.39 61.39 4.85
C GLN A 1116 -2.64 60.21 3.89
N TYR A 1117 -2.54 58.95 4.34
CA TYR A 1117 -2.90 57.79 3.53
C TYR A 1117 -4.41 57.59 3.41
N ALA A 1118 -5.16 57.71 4.51
CA ALA A 1118 -6.62 57.67 4.50
C ALA A 1118 -7.20 58.70 3.51
N VAL A 1119 -6.62 59.90 3.48
CA VAL A 1119 -6.95 60.96 2.51
C VAL A 1119 -6.58 60.63 1.07
N LYS A 1120 -5.64 59.72 0.79
CA LYS A 1120 -5.25 59.29 -0.57
C LYS A 1120 -6.14 58.17 -1.15
N ILE A 1121 -7.00 57.53 -0.35
CA ILE A 1121 -7.89 56.46 -0.82
C ILE A 1121 -8.85 56.98 -1.89
N LEU A 1122 -8.92 56.26 -3.03
CA LEU A 1122 -9.69 56.66 -4.22
C LEU A 1122 -11.22 56.53 -4.03
N LYS A 1123 -11.68 55.52 -3.29
CA LYS A 1123 -13.11 55.28 -3.05
C LYS A 1123 -13.65 56.22 -1.99
N LYS A 1124 -14.46 57.21 -2.38
CA LYS A 1124 -15.00 58.26 -1.49
C LYS A 1124 -15.64 57.77 -0.18
N ARG A 1125 -16.44 56.70 -0.22
CA ARG A 1125 -17.06 56.12 0.98
C ARG A 1125 -16.02 55.64 2.00
N GLU A 1126 -15.05 54.85 1.55
CA GLU A 1126 -14.03 54.30 2.45
C GLU A 1126 -12.95 55.35 2.80
N GLN A 1127 -12.68 56.31 1.90
CA GLN A 1127 -11.88 57.52 2.19
C GLN A 1127 -12.47 58.28 3.39
N CYS A 1128 -13.79 58.46 3.43
CA CYS A 1128 -14.49 59.09 4.54
C CYS A 1128 -14.30 58.31 5.84
N ARG A 1129 -14.66 57.02 5.84
CA ARG A 1129 -14.56 56.12 7.00
C ARG A 1129 -13.15 56.00 7.57
N MET A 1130 -12.13 55.90 6.72
CA MET A 1130 -10.73 55.84 7.16
C MET A 1130 -10.28 57.17 7.80
N VAL A 1131 -10.70 58.32 7.26
CA VAL A 1131 -10.39 59.62 7.85
C VAL A 1131 -11.09 59.81 9.21
N THR A 1132 -12.33 59.33 9.35
CA THR A 1132 -13.03 59.28 10.65
C THR A 1132 -12.32 58.35 11.64
N SER A 1133 -11.94 57.14 11.22
CA SER A 1133 -11.17 56.18 12.05
C SER A 1133 -9.83 56.75 12.53
N CYS A 1134 -9.15 57.58 11.71
CA CYS A 1134 -7.94 58.28 12.11
C CYS A 1134 -8.14 59.31 13.23
N ALA A 1135 -9.35 59.84 13.45
CA ALA A 1135 -9.62 60.75 14.56
C ALA A 1135 -9.33 60.10 15.92
N HIS A 1136 -9.56 58.79 16.05
CA HIS A 1136 -9.24 57.99 17.25
C HIS A 1136 -7.74 57.84 17.54
N LEU A 1137 -6.85 58.20 16.62
CA LEU A 1137 -5.41 58.20 16.87
C LEU A 1137 -4.95 59.43 17.67
N PHE A 1138 -5.69 60.53 17.56
CA PHE A 1138 -5.37 61.80 18.23
C PHE A 1138 -6.01 61.93 19.63
N TRP A 1139 -6.76 60.92 20.10
CA TRP A 1139 -7.48 60.94 21.38
C TRP A 1139 -7.40 59.59 22.11
N LYS A 1140 -6.90 59.59 23.35
CA LYS A 1140 -6.87 58.41 24.22
C LYS A 1140 -7.81 58.59 25.42
N THR A 1141 -8.85 57.75 25.48
CA THR A 1141 -9.85 57.75 26.57
C THR A 1141 -9.33 56.95 27.77
N THR A 1142 -8.86 57.64 28.81
CA THR A 1142 -8.36 57.01 30.05
C THR A 1142 -9.47 56.82 31.08
N LYS A 1143 -9.78 55.56 31.43
CA LYS A 1143 -10.63 55.24 32.59
C LYS A 1143 -9.88 55.56 33.90
N ARG A 1144 -10.46 56.41 34.74
CA ARG A 1144 -10.06 56.56 36.16
C ARG A 1144 -10.92 55.67 37.05
N SER A 1145 -10.48 55.45 38.29
CA SER A 1145 -11.19 54.68 39.32
C SER A 1145 -12.46 55.35 39.88
N GLU A 1146 -12.83 56.53 39.38
CA GLU A 1146 -13.86 57.42 39.93
C GLU A 1146 -14.82 57.93 38.84
N GLY A 1147 -15.32 57.03 37.99
CA GLY A 1147 -16.43 57.27 37.05
C GLY A 1147 -16.10 58.12 35.80
N ASN A 1148 -15.41 59.25 35.97
CA ASN A 1148 -15.16 60.20 34.88
C ASN A 1148 -13.99 59.75 33.99
N ASN A 1149 -14.29 59.56 32.70
CA ASN A 1149 -13.27 59.42 31.67
C ASN A 1149 -12.69 60.80 31.36
N ILE A 1150 -11.41 61.02 31.65
CA ILE A 1150 -10.69 62.20 31.15
C ILE A 1150 -9.90 61.75 29.93
N GLY A 1151 -10.33 62.21 28.76
CA GLY A 1151 -9.60 62.04 27.51
C GLY A 1151 -8.30 62.85 27.52
N ASN A 1152 -7.25 62.26 26.95
CA ASN A 1152 -5.95 62.91 26.77
C ASN A 1152 -5.54 62.80 25.30
N GLY A 1153 -5.28 63.93 24.65
CA GLY A 1153 -5.06 63.98 23.21
C GLY A 1153 -5.13 65.41 22.65
N ASN A 1154 -5.11 65.50 21.32
CA ASN A 1154 -5.16 66.75 20.57
C ASN A 1154 -6.54 66.89 19.91
N GLY A 1155 -7.53 67.38 20.65
CA GLY A 1155 -8.92 67.44 20.21
C GLY A 1155 -9.15 68.34 18.99
N ALA A 1156 -8.32 69.37 18.79
CA ALA A 1156 -8.28 70.14 17.56
C ALA A 1156 -7.97 69.28 16.31
N ARG A 1157 -7.13 68.25 16.43
CA ARG A 1157 -6.84 67.28 15.34
C ARG A 1157 -7.96 66.28 15.15
N VAL A 1158 -8.65 65.88 16.23
CA VAL A 1158 -9.90 65.10 16.15
C VAL A 1158 -10.94 65.87 15.34
N LEU A 1159 -11.18 67.14 15.68
CA LEU A 1159 -12.10 68.01 14.95
C LEU A 1159 -11.66 68.26 13.50
N GLU A 1160 -10.36 68.43 13.22
CA GLU A 1160 -9.84 68.52 11.84
C GLU A 1160 -10.20 67.27 11.02
N CYS A 1161 -9.99 66.06 11.58
CA CYS A 1161 -10.32 64.80 10.91
C CYS A 1161 -11.83 64.70 10.66
N LEU A 1162 -12.67 64.97 11.66
CA LEU A 1162 -14.13 64.89 11.56
C LEU A 1162 -14.71 65.92 10.57
N GLN A 1163 -14.20 67.16 10.57
CA GLN A 1163 -14.58 68.17 9.57
C GLN A 1163 -14.09 67.81 8.15
N ARG A 1164 -12.99 67.07 8.04
CA ARG A 1164 -12.47 66.58 6.76
C ARG A 1164 -13.27 65.39 6.24
N ALA A 1165 -13.71 64.48 7.11
CA ALA A 1165 -14.64 63.40 6.79
C ALA A 1165 -15.97 63.95 6.27
N LEU A 1166 -16.55 64.95 6.95
CA LEU A 1166 -17.78 65.63 6.51
C LEU A 1166 -17.64 66.19 5.09
N LYS A 1167 -16.56 66.95 4.82
CA LYS A 1167 -16.24 67.47 3.47
C LYS A 1167 -16.01 66.37 2.43
N ILE A 1168 -15.63 65.16 2.82
CA ILE A 1168 -15.52 64.01 1.91
C ILE A 1168 -16.91 63.44 1.62
N ALA A 1169 -17.77 63.30 2.62
CA ALA A 1169 -19.17 62.89 2.45
C ALA A 1169 -19.97 63.90 1.59
N ASP A 1170 -19.73 65.20 1.74
CA ASP A 1170 -20.29 66.26 0.88
C ASP A 1170 -19.92 66.07 -0.61
N THR A 1171 -18.71 65.52 -0.88
CA THR A 1171 -18.24 65.22 -2.24
C THR A 1171 -18.69 63.86 -2.80
N CYS A 1172 -19.50 63.10 -2.06
CA CYS A 1172 -20.22 61.95 -2.62
C CYS A 1172 -21.37 62.44 -3.52
N ALA A 1173 -21.90 61.55 -4.37
CA ALA A 1173 -23.00 61.90 -5.27
C ALA A 1173 -24.22 62.40 -4.48
N SER A 1174 -24.66 63.62 -4.78
CA SER A 1174 -25.68 64.35 -4.02
C SER A 1174 -26.98 63.55 -3.90
N SER A 1175 -27.50 63.45 -2.68
CA SER A 1175 -28.72 62.69 -2.34
C SER A 1175 -28.63 61.17 -2.57
N SER A 1176 -27.44 60.60 -2.78
CA SER A 1176 -27.27 59.15 -2.74
C SER A 1176 -27.44 58.60 -1.31
N SER A 1177 -28.00 57.41 -1.18
CA SER A 1177 -28.09 56.67 0.10
C SER A 1177 -26.74 56.58 0.80
N SER A 1178 -25.67 56.35 0.03
CA SER A 1178 -24.29 56.31 0.54
C SER A 1178 -23.83 57.60 1.21
N GLN A 1179 -24.30 58.77 0.78
CA GLN A 1179 -23.99 60.06 1.39
C GLN A 1179 -24.70 60.23 2.74
N VAL A 1180 -26.01 59.93 2.78
CA VAL A 1180 -26.80 60.09 4.01
C VAL A 1180 -26.39 59.08 5.08
N GLY A 1181 -26.09 57.84 4.69
CA GLY A 1181 -25.51 56.84 5.60
C GLY A 1181 -24.17 57.29 6.21
N LEU A 1182 -23.27 57.91 5.42
CA LEU A 1182 -22.03 58.48 5.95
C LEU A 1182 -22.27 59.65 6.91
N PHE A 1183 -23.29 60.48 6.71
CA PHE A 1183 -23.62 61.54 7.66
C PHE A 1183 -24.12 60.98 9.02
N VAL A 1184 -24.82 59.83 9.03
CA VAL A 1184 -25.16 59.12 10.28
C VAL A 1184 -23.90 58.54 10.94
N GLU A 1185 -23.06 57.81 10.18
CA GLU A 1185 -21.79 57.26 10.68
C GLU A 1185 -20.86 58.37 11.27
N ILE A 1186 -20.87 59.57 10.68
CA ILE A 1186 -20.15 60.75 11.21
C ILE A 1186 -20.81 61.30 12.48
N LEU A 1187 -22.14 61.35 12.55
CA LEU A 1187 -22.87 61.81 13.75
C LEU A 1187 -22.58 60.91 14.97
N ASP A 1188 -22.55 59.59 14.78
CA ASP A 1188 -22.19 58.61 15.82
C ASP A 1188 -20.77 58.86 16.37
N GLU A 1189 -19.84 59.25 15.50
CA GLU A 1189 -18.45 59.53 15.84
C GLU A 1189 -18.27 60.89 16.53
N TYR A 1190 -18.93 61.96 16.06
CA TYR A 1190 -19.01 63.22 16.81
C TYR A 1190 -19.61 63.00 18.21
N LEU A 1191 -20.62 62.12 18.32
CA LEU A 1191 -21.25 61.76 19.59
C LEU A 1191 -20.27 61.01 20.52
N TYR A 1192 -19.53 60.02 19.99
CA TYR A 1192 -18.49 59.32 20.75
C TYR A 1192 -17.46 60.28 21.34
N PHE A 1193 -16.92 61.23 20.56
CA PHE A 1193 -15.92 62.18 21.08
C PHE A 1193 -16.52 63.24 22.01
N PHE A 1194 -17.79 63.63 21.84
CA PHE A 1194 -18.50 64.46 22.81
C PHE A 1194 -18.62 63.76 24.18
N LEU A 1195 -18.99 62.47 24.17
CA LEU A 1195 -19.07 61.63 25.36
C LEU A 1195 -17.68 61.29 25.95
N ALA A 1196 -16.62 61.33 25.15
CA ALA A 1196 -15.23 61.27 25.61
C ALA A 1196 -14.69 62.63 26.13
N HIS A 1197 -15.56 63.64 26.24
CA HIS A 1197 -15.29 65.00 26.73
C HIS A 1197 -14.19 65.75 25.97
N THR A 1198 -14.12 65.60 24.64
CA THR A 1198 -13.22 66.39 23.78
C THR A 1198 -13.67 67.86 23.73
N PRO A 1199 -12.91 68.84 24.26
CA PRO A 1199 -13.41 70.18 24.51
C PRO A 1199 -13.68 71.02 23.25
N GLU A 1200 -13.05 70.69 22.12
CA GLU A 1200 -13.28 71.33 20.82
C GLU A 1200 -14.58 70.86 20.14
N ILE A 1201 -15.16 69.74 20.59
CA ILE A 1201 -16.39 69.16 20.03
C ILE A 1201 -17.57 69.58 20.89
N THR A 1202 -18.29 70.59 20.41
CA THR A 1202 -19.40 71.23 21.14
C THR A 1202 -20.77 70.71 20.69
N LYS A 1203 -21.79 70.88 21.55
CA LYS A 1203 -23.19 70.51 21.27
C LYS A 1203 -23.75 71.17 19.99
N GLN A 1204 -23.17 72.29 19.56
CA GLN A 1204 -23.55 72.97 18.30
C GLN A 1204 -23.25 72.11 17.06
N TYR A 1205 -22.14 71.36 17.04
CA TYR A 1205 -21.83 70.46 15.92
C TYR A 1205 -22.81 69.27 15.87
N LEU A 1206 -23.16 68.68 17.02
CA LEU A 1206 -24.15 67.60 17.10
C LEU A 1206 -25.52 68.07 16.60
N VAL A 1207 -26.02 69.21 17.07
CA VAL A 1207 -27.31 69.78 16.64
C VAL A 1207 -27.30 70.11 15.13
N GLY A 1208 -26.17 70.64 14.62
CA GLY A 1208 -26.01 70.90 13.18
C GLY A 1208 -26.04 69.63 12.32
N LEU A 1209 -25.36 68.56 12.75
CA LEU A 1209 -25.36 67.27 12.05
C LEU A 1209 -26.71 66.56 12.13
N ILE A 1210 -27.40 66.61 13.27
CA ILE A 1210 -28.78 66.08 13.42
C ILE A 1210 -29.72 66.78 12.43
N ALA A 1211 -29.62 68.11 12.28
CA ALA A 1211 -30.40 68.84 11.29
C ALA A 1211 -30.05 68.46 9.84
N LEU A 1212 -28.75 68.37 9.51
CA LEU A 1212 -28.25 68.01 8.18
C LEU A 1212 -28.68 66.59 7.76
N VAL A 1213 -28.50 65.60 8.64
CA VAL A 1213 -28.96 64.22 8.42
C VAL A 1213 -30.46 64.19 8.17
N LYS A 1214 -31.25 64.90 8.98
CA LYS A 1214 -32.70 64.97 8.82
C LYS A 1214 -33.11 65.55 7.48
N GLU A 1215 -32.53 66.69 7.08
CA GLU A 1215 -32.84 67.35 5.81
C GLU A 1215 -32.53 66.44 4.61
N HIS A 1216 -31.36 65.80 4.59
CA HIS A 1216 -31.01 64.88 3.49
C HIS A 1216 -31.83 63.59 3.52
N LEU A 1217 -32.16 63.05 4.70
CA LEU A 1217 -32.99 61.85 4.83
C LEU A 1217 -34.44 62.11 4.43
N GLU A 1218 -35.02 63.27 4.75
CA GLU A 1218 -36.35 63.66 4.26
C GLU A 1218 -36.37 63.73 2.73
N ASN A 1219 -35.34 64.33 2.12
CA ASN A 1219 -35.18 64.49 0.66
C ASN A 1219 -34.80 63.22 -0.14
N MET A 1220 -34.51 62.07 0.49
CA MET A 1220 -34.25 60.81 -0.23
C MET A 1220 -35.53 60.17 -0.81
N ASP A 1221 -35.44 59.56 -1.98
CA ASP A 1221 -36.49 58.68 -2.51
C ASP A 1221 -36.74 57.45 -1.61
N PRO A 1222 -37.97 56.90 -1.57
CA PRO A 1222 -38.30 55.72 -0.78
C PRO A 1222 -37.64 54.44 -1.34
N SER A 1223 -36.62 53.95 -0.66
CA SER A 1223 -35.86 52.73 -0.99
C SER A 1223 -35.66 51.85 0.27
N PRO A 1224 -35.30 50.55 0.12
CA PRO A 1224 -34.92 49.73 1.28
C PRO A 1224 -33.72 50.33 2.03
N GLU A 1225 -32.73 50.86 1.31
CA GLU A 1225 -31.57 51.55 1.90
C GLU A 1225 -31.98 52.77 2.74
N LYS A 1226 -33.01 53.52 2.30
CA LYS A 1226 -33.58 54.63 3.11
C LYS A 1226 -34.13 54.12 4.43
N ALA A 1227 -34.84 52.99 4.43
CA ALA A 1227 -35.43 52.41 5.64
C ALA A 1227 -34.36 51.91 6.64
N GLU A 1228 -33.25 51.36 6.15
CA GLU A 1228 -32.10 50.97 6.97
C GLU A 1228 -31.40 52.18 7.60
N ILE A 1229 -31.13 53.24 6.82
CA ILE A 1229 -30.50 54.48 7.31
C ILE A 1229 -31.41 55.21 8.31
N ASP A 1230 -32.72 55.27 8.03
CA ASP A 1230 -33.74 55.85 8.91
C ASP A 1230 -33.87 55.07 10.24
N ALA A 1231 -33.79 53.73 10.20
CA ALA A 1231 -33.73 52.90 11.41
C ALA A 1231 -32.43 53.13 12.20
N HIS A 1232 -31.27 53.26 11.53
CA HIS A 1232 -30.00 53.55 12.19
C HIS A 1232 -30.03 54.92 12.89
N TYR A 1233 -30.43 55.96 12.16
CA TYR A 1233 -30.53 57.33 12.68
C TYR A 1233 -31.50 57.44 13.87
N ARG A 1234 -32.65 56.75 13.84
CA ARG A 1234 -33.56 56.67 15.01
C ARG A 1234 -32.89 56.03 16.22
N ASN A 1235 -32.08 54.98 16.03
CA ASN A 1235 -31.37 54.35 17.14
C ASN A 1235 -30.30 55.29 17.73
N THR A 1236 -29.58 56.06 16.90
CA THR A 1236 -28.67 57.12 17.36
C THR A 1236 -29.41 58.20 18.16
N LEU A 1237 -30.57 58.68 17.69
CA LEU A 1237 -31.38 59.66 18.44
C LEU A 1237 -31.89 59.10 19.77
N ASN A 1238 -32.44 57.89 19.78
CA ASN A 1238 -32.87 57.21 21.01
C ASN A 1238 -31.71 57.07 22.01
N TYR A 1239 -30.51 56.76 21.52
CA TYR A 1239 -29.31 56.67 22.35
C TYR A 1239 -28.93 58.04 22.93
N ILE A 1240 -28.97 59.12 22.13
CA ILE A 1240 -28.74 60.50 22.61
C ILE A 1240 -29.72 60.88 23.73
N GLU A 1241 -31.00 60.53 23.60
CA GLU A 1241 -32.01 60.74 24.65
C GLU A 1241 -31.69 59.97 25.94
N THR A 1242 -31.20 58.73 25.85
CA THR A 1242 -30.84 57.92 27.04
C THR A 1242 -29.58 58.37 27.80
N VAL A 1243 -28.80 59.31 27.25
CA VAL A 1243 -27.52 59.76 27.84
C VAL A 1243 -27.60 61.17 28.44
N GLU A 1244 -28.81 61.74 28.57
CA GLU A 1244 -29.10 63.06 29.17
C GLU A 1244 -28.28 64.24 28.60
N LEU A 1245 -28.21 64.32 27.26
CA LEU A 1245 -27.31 65.21 26.50
C LEU A 1245 -27.79 66.65 26.29
#